data_AF-A0A5C4RK45-F1
#
_entry.id   AF-A0A5C4RK45-F1
#
_cell.length_a   1.000
_cell.length_b   1.000
_cell.length_c   1.000
_cell.angle_alpha   90.00
_cell.angle_beta   90.00
_cell.angle_gamma   90.00
#
_symmetry.space_group_name_H-M   'P 1'
#
loop_
_entity.id
_entity.type
_entity.pdbx_description
1 polymer ?
#
loop_
_entity_poly.entity_id
_entity_poly.type
_entity_poly.pdbx_seq_one_letter_code
_entity_poly.pdbx_strand_id
1 'polypeptide(L)'
;MNHDISPLLEKLGNKYNFTDKIIASDYKSIFDIIRIPRNLFLAKYNSEHQAEDIYDTANSYAIQIARKFRQQHYSHYTYARSYSSLSLKGGPQYQSLFQDDWQKYCPNSAPEANNSPVAYLAEIYKLAMDIELNAEDEAIKIDKRRPDLAHLILDDVSINQEITTLSLVNTMLSQRLEDMLKQQGKDNLSSYDLLANARYPFQLPYDYAQNQINLTFDNKKLFCLEMMQQTDKSYPYFLKSNLNTAHGEFVVPLANQLGISQQKIISEPLNPSNSQFYQDNYGVNNEKLLELLSTFTTQTSLSVAEVEQLLCIKGISTNKGAVLEQNNVRLSQNVRNLNMSAAPYSYGAIFINGPNAKESDFLHLYREFVSSGNLPQEVNKLSGVSNERFDRLNRMIRLWKWVNLPVDKIDLLVTSTMRAEGDSNKQLQMNENTLRMLGIFHHWNKKYHISPDDFAALIYQITPFSTGTAIPFFDQIFNSSALFDTPLVIDDSEFYSETKQDDIIISKLCTGLKIEAKDLALLAPLVAESIGKKSLTCSLPVISAFYRIVQLSRILGLTPQEGVVLLTLIGGNKVLKQVAGIPYLSQSGNNRQTDILDIMIAMEQATEWLAENKLSVGTFQLFLLPANEVVMTGNAAQIAFINQVGLHRNSESLTLESLSSNTLPALDNNGDLINWLTPRQAVLNAVSHQKYGLVKPDVNITDEINKAIKSILLDDKVKLSIAEQWTAIITQTQSAQNAISASMLANAFQLSQPFPLFILNWIGSSSYDFLLKSFELFDNKNLQPEVIGQDYLILMYDLSRYISVIKTFQLSTVMLSHFSEHPEWFGCQSTQLSLSVIYYFSRYRDWMQLAASLDNAEDKVLRYLQLVNTDGQNNDKASIVKILTELLSWQNDEVLLANSYIIGKEDNIVKTLAEIDIMMRLKVWSEEMALSMRSLLATININAHSSYEDYKQVGIAMISTL
;
A
#
# COMPACT_ATOMS: atom_id res chain seq x y z
N MET A 1 10.07 53.46 -64.68
CA MET A 1 10.77 53.86 -63.45
C MET A 1 9.68 54.31 -62.49
N ASN A 2 9.17 53.36 -61.70
CA ASN A 2 8.01 53.57 -60.84
C ASN A 2 8.47 54.27 -59.56
N HIS A 3 7.99 55.50 -59.41
CA HIS A 3 8.15 56.34 -58.24
C HIS A 3 7.29 55.80 -57.08
N ASP A 4 7.89 55.05 -56.17
CA ASP A 4 7.31 54.75 -54.84
C ASP A 4 7.96 55.60 -53.72
N ILE A 5 8.79 56.57 -54.08
CA ILE A 5 9.52 57.44 -53.14
C ILE A 5 8.72 58.73 -52.91
N SER A 6 8.50 59.08 -51.65
CA SER A 6 7.80 60.32 -51.27
C SER A 6 8.48 61.56 -51.86
N PRO A 7 7.73 62.52 -52.45
CA PRO A 7 8.30 63.75 -53.03
C PRO A 7 9.08 64.60 -52.02
N LEU A 8 8.74 64.48 -50.73
CA LEU A 8 9.45 65.18 -49.67
C LEU A 8 10.77 64.48 -49.31
N LEU A 9 10.82 63.15 -49.44
CA LEU A 9 12.05 62.38 -49.28
C LEU A 9 13.02 62.68 -50.44
N GLU A 10 12.52 62.82 -51.68
CA GLU A 10 13.32 63.26 -52.84
C GLU A 10 13.87 64.69 -52.63
N LYS A 11 13.05 65.62 -52.11
CA LYS A 11 13.51 66.98 -51.78
C LYS A 11 14.57 66.99 -50.68
N LEU A 12 14.43 66.12 -49.67
CA LEU A 12 15.41 65.99 -48.60
C LEU A 12 16.71 65.38 -49.15
N GLY A 13 16.61 64.32 -49.96
CA GLY A 13 17.73 63.69 -50.64
C GLY A 13 18.51 64.68 -51.53
N ASN A 14 17.81 65.48 -52.33
CA ASN A 14 18.43 66.48 -53.20
C ASN A 14 19.08 67.65 -52.43
N LYS A 15 18.57 68.01 -51.25
CA LYS A 15 19.12 69.09 -50.43
C LYS A 15 20.46 68.72 -49.79
N TYR A 16 20.64 67.45 -49.44
CA TYR A 16 21.83 66.94 -48.75
C TYR A 16 22.64 65.94 -49.60
N ASN A 17 22.40 65.87 -50.92
CA ASN A 17 23.01 64.89 -51.84
C ASN A 17 22.93 63.43 -51.35
N PHE A 18 21.83 63.07 -50.70
CA PHE A 18 21.59 61.76 -50.06
C PHE A 18 20.68 60.84 -50.90
N THR A 19 20.27 61.29 -52.09
CA THR A 19 19.29 60.63 -52.99
C THR A 19 19.73 59.23 -53.45
N ASP A 20 21.01 59.06 -53.79
CA ASP A 20 21.52 57.75 -54.25
C ASP A 20 21.56 56.71 -53.12
N LYS A 21 21.82 57.15 -51.87
CA LYS A 21 21.78 56.29 -50.68
C LYS A 21 20.38 55.98 -50.20
N ILE A 22 19.41 56.87 -50.43
CA ILE A 22 17.98 56.61 -50.18
C ILE A 22 17.50 55.43 -51.02
N ILE A 23 17.89 55.39 -52.31
CA ILE A 23 17.55 54.30 -53.23
C ILE A 23 18.28 53.01 -52.82
N ALA A 24 19.53 53.10 -52.34
CA ALA A 24 20.28 51.94 -51.87
C ALA A 24 19.83 51.40 -50.49
N SER A 25 19.19 52.23 -49.65
CA SER A 25 18.77 51.88 -48.28
C SER A 25 17.26 51.58 -48.15
N ASP A 26 16.53 51.54 -49.28
CA ASP A 26 15.10 51.18 -49.41
C ASP A 26 14.11 52.07 -48.61
N TYR A 27 14.49 53.30 -48.25
CA TYR A 27 13.57 54.24 -47.60
C TYR A 27 12.55 54.79 -48.59
N LYS A 28 11.26 54.69 -48.26
CA LYS A 28 10.16 55.14 -49.14
C LYS A 28 9.59 56.49 -48.72
N SER A 29 9.69 56.83 -47.43
CA SER A 29 9.16 58.05 -46.85
C SER A 29 10.08 58.67 -45.80
N ILE A 30 9.90 59.96 -45.54
CA ILE A 30 10.55 60.67 -44.42
C ILE A 30 10.20 60.01 -43.07
N PHE A 31 9.01 59.42 -42.96
CA PHE A 31 8.61 58.71 -41.75
C PHE A 31 9.46 57.47 -41.48
N ASP A 32 10.04 56.85 -42.52
CA ASP A 32 10.92 55.69 -42.36
C ASP A 32 12.27 56.11 -41.75
N ILE A 33 12.73 57.34 -41.98
CA ILE A 33 13.92 57.92 -41.33
C ILE A 33 13.66 58.13 -39.84
N ILE A 34 12.51 58.70 -39.48
CA ILE A 34 12.19 59.07 -38.09
C ILE A 34 11.83 57.87 -37.23
N ARG A 35 11.37 56.78 -37.84
CA ARG A 35 11.15 55.50 -37.14
C ARG A 35 12.44 54.98 -36.48
N ILE A 36 13.60 55.28 -37.06
CA ILE A 36 14.90 54.95 -36.47
C ILE A 36 15.23 56.00 -35.41
N PRO A 37 15.65 55.61 -34.19
CA PRO A 37 16.05 56.58 -33.18
C PRO A 37 17.33 57.32 -33.62
N ARG A 38 17.38 58.62 -33.33
CA ARG A 38 18.44 59.55 -33.76
C ARG A 38 19.85 58.99 -33.59
N ASN A 39 20.15 58.38 -32.45
CA ASN A 39 21.49 57.84 -32.15
C ASN A 39 21.90 56.70 -33.09
N LEU A 40 20.97 55.82 -33.47
CA LEU A 40 21.25 54.71 -34.40
C LEU A 40 21.34 55.20 -35.84
N PHE A 41 20.52 56.18 -36.21
CA PHE A 41 20.62 56.82 -37.52
C PHE A 41 22.00 57.50 -37.70
N LEU A 42 22.45 58.22 -36.66
CA LEU A 42 23.78 58.81 -36.62
C LEU A 42 24.87 57.75 -36.66
N ALA A 43 24.74 56.65 -35.91
CA ALA A 43 25.73 55.56 -35.94
C ALA A 43 25.87 54.91 -37.33
N LYS A 44 24.75 54.70 -38.05
CA LYS A 44 24.73 54.07 -39.38
C LYS A 44 25.35 54.95 -40.47
N TYR A 45 25.26 56.27 -40.35
CA TYR A 45 25.73 57.24 -41.35
C TYR A 45 26.84 58.18 -40.82
N ASN A 46 27.50 57.79 -39.73
CA ASN A 46 28.40 58.63 -38.91
C ASN A 46 29.62 59.19 -39.68
N SER A 47 29.95 58.60 -40.83
CA SER A 47 31.02 59.06 -41.72
C SER A 47 30.67 60.34 -42.50
N GLU A 48 29.41 60.79 -42.48
CA GLU A 48 28.94 62.00 -43.13
C GLU A 48 28.49 63.00 -42.06
N HIS A 49 29.27 64.06 -41.84
CA HIS A 49 28.99 65.16 -40.89
C HIS A 49 27.64 65.90 -41.09
N GLN A 50 26.75 65.39 -41.94
CA GLN A 50 25.42 65.93 -42.27
C GLN A 50 24.27 65.02 -41.81
N ALA A 51 24.55 63.83 -41.25
CA ALA A 51 23.50 62.90 -40.81
C ALA A 51 22.58 63.50 -39.72
N GLU A 52 23.12 64.38 -38.88
CA GLU A 52 22.36 65.09 -37.84
C GLU A 52 21.32 66.05 -38.42
N ASP A 53 21.75 66.90 -39.36
CA ASP A 53 20.89 67.87 -40.05
C ASP A 53 19.82 67.20 -40.91
N ILE A 54 20.14 66.05 -41.51
CA ILE A 54 19.23 65.21 -42.29
C ILE A 54 18.09 64.72 -41.39
N TYR A 55 18.41 64.17 -40.21
CA TYR A 55 17.42 63.65 -39.28
C TYR A 55 16.52 64.76 -38.71
N ASP A 56 17.11 65.89 -38.30
CA ASP A 56 16.36 67.00 -37.71
C ASP A 56 15.45 67.68 -38.76
N THR A 57 15.91 67.78 -40.01
CA THR A 57 15.08 68.26 -41.13
C THR A 57 13.96 67.28 -41.45
N ALA A 58 14.24 65.97 -41.48
CA ALA A 58 13.23 64.93 -41.67
C ALA A 58 12.14 65.04 -40.59
N ASN A 59 12.54 65.14 -39.32
CA ASN A 59 11.63 65.29 -38.19
C ASN A 59 10.75 66.54 -38.33
N SER A 60 11.33 67.68 -38.73
CA SER A 60 10.57 68.91 -38.97
C SER A 60 9.50 68.75 -40.06
N TYR A 61 9.81 68.04 -41.16
CA TYR A 61 8.86 67.75 -42.22
C TYR A 61 7.75 66.81 -41.75
N ALA A 62 8.08 65.76 -40.99
CA ALA A 62 7.05 64.86 -40.46
C ALA A 62 6.11 65.54 -39.47
N ILE A 63 6.62 66.41 -38.59
CA ILE A 63 5.78 67.20 -37.68
C ILE A 63 4.85 68.12 -38.50
N GLN A 64 5.36 68.73 -39.57
CA GLN A 64 4.55 69.58 -40.45
C GLN A 64 3.48 68.77 -41.19
N ILE A 65 3.80 67.56 -41.68
CA ILE A 65 2.84 66.65 -42.31
C ILE A 65 1.80 66.19 -41.29
N ALA A 66 2.20 65.73 -40.11
CA ALA A 66 1.29 65.30 -39.05
C ALA A 66 0.35 66.43 -38.65
N ARG A 67 0.87 67.67 -38.55
CA ARG A 67 0.06 68.87 -38.30
C ARG A 67 -0.90 69.15 -39.45
N LYS A 68 -0.46 69.08 -40.71
CA LYS A 68 -1.31 69.25 -41.89
C LYS A 68 -2.37 68.15 -42.03
N PHE A 69 -2.03 66.90 -41.73
CA PHE A 69 -2.95 65.77 -41.76
C PHE A 69 -4.04 65.93 -40.70
N ARG A 70 -3.65 66.26 -39.45
CA ARG A 70 -4.61 66.64 -38.40
C ARG A 70 -5.47 67.82 -38.84
N GLN A 71 -4.87 68.89 -39.36
CA GLN A 71 -5.61 70.06 -39.87
C GLN A 71 -6.53 69.72 -41.04
N GLN A 72 -6.16 68.83 -41.97
CA GLN A 72 -6.98 68.42 -43.11
C GLN A 72 -8.18 67.58 -42.67
N HIS A 73 -8.00 66.67 -41.71
CA HIS A 73 -9.14 66.01 -41.04
C HIS A 73 -10.10 67.02 -40.41
N TYR A 74 -9.60 68.14 -39.87
CA TYR A 74 -10.44 69.24 -39.39
C TYR A 74 -11.04 70.13 -40.50
N SER A 75 -10.42 70.24 -41.67
CA SER A 75 -10.78 71.25 -42.70
C SER A 75 -11.72 70.72 -43.78
N HIS A 76 -11.72 69.40 -44.07
CA HIS A 76 -12.56 68.80 -45.12
C HIS A 76 -14.09 68.86 -44.85
N TYR A 77 -14.51 69.40 -43.71
CA TYR A 77 -15.92 69.53 -43.33
C TYR A 77 -16.46 70.98 -43.32
N THR A 78 -15.77 71.95 -43.91
CA THR A 78 -16.27 73.34 -43.99
C THR A 78 -16.64 73.73 -45.43
N TYR A 79 -17.87 73.41 -45.84
CA TYR A 79 -18.47 73.99 -47.05
C TYR A 79 -18.71 75.50 -46.85
N ALA A 80 -18.28 76.28 -47.83
CA ALA A 80 -18.36 77.74 -47.86
C ALA A 80 -19.77 78.28 -47.59
N ARG A 81 -19.89 79.28 -46.71
CA ARG A 81 -21.04 80.21 -46.70
C ARG A 81 -20.59 81.66 -46.63
N SER A 82 -21.03 82.39 -47.64
CA SER A 82 -20.99 83.84 -47.81
C SER A 82 -21.78 84.54 -46.70
N TYR A 83 -21.17 85.56 -46.08
CA TYR A 83 -21.75 86.33 -45.00
C TYR A 83 -22.66 87.43 -45.53
N SER A 84 -23.95 87.35 -45.20
CA SER A 84 -24.78 88.54 -44.91
C SER A 84 -25.44 88.30 -43.56
N SER A 85 -25.32 89.30 -42.70
CA SER A 85 -25.53 89.25 -41.25
C SER A 85 -27.00 89.32 -40.84
N LEU A 86 -27.35 88.52 -39.82
CA LEU A 86 -28.52 88.52 -38.91
C LEU A 86 -29.34 87.21 -39.00
N SER A 87 -29.24 86.40 -37.93
CA SER A 87 -30.35 85.68 -37.25
C SER A 87 -29.96 84.29 -36.72
N LEU A 88 -30.23 84.10 -35.43
CA LEU A 88 -30.26 82.90 -34.58
C LEU A 88 -30.08 81.53 -35.28
N LYS A 89 -28.97 80.84 -35.02
CA LYS A 89 -28.87 79.36 -35.01
C LYS A 89 -27.89 78.92 -33.92
N GLY A 90 -28.24 77.84 -33.23
CA GLY A 90 -27.60 77.34 -32.01
C GLY A 90 -26.07 77.25 -32.09
N GLY A 91 -25.43 77.46 -30.94
CA GLY A 91 -23.97 77.41 -30.81
C GLY A 91 -23.36 76.10 -31.34
N PRO A 92 -22.04 76.08 -31.57
CA PRO A 92 -21.36 74.93 -32.15
C PRO A 92 -21.61 73.69 -31.27
N GLN A 93 -22.41 72.75 -31.76
CA GLN A 93 -22.62 71.46 -31.11
C GLN A 93 -21.45 70.55 -31.47
N TYR A 94 -21.03 69.69 -30.53
CA TYR A 94 -19.88 68.80 -30.72
C TYR A 94 -19.96 68.00 -32.03
N GLN A 95 -21.13 67.42 -32.35
CA GLN A 95 -21.39 66.70 -33.61
C GLN A 95 -21.26 67.56 -34.89
N SER A 96 -21.36 68.88 -34.79
CA SER A 96 -21.17 69.80 -35.92
C SER A 96 -19.70 70.21 -36.15
N LEU A 97 -18.86 70.05 -35.12
CA LEU A 97 -17.41 70.30 -35.16
C LEU A 97 -16.61 69.01 -35.41
N PHE A 98 -17.12 67.89 -34.92
CA PHE A 98 -16.54 66.55 -35.04
C PHE A 98 -17.63 65.62 -35.59
N GLN A 99 -17.59 65.35 -36.91
CA GLN A 99 -18.47 64.37 -37.54
C GLN A 99 -17.94 62.96 -37.24
N ASP A 100 -18.25 62.48 -36.04
CA ASP A 100 -17.86 61.16 -35.56
C ASP A 100 -18.53 60.07 -36.40
N ASP A 101 -17.72 59.27 -37.09
CA ASP A 101 -18.19 58.10 -37.83
C ASP A 101 -18.45 56.97 -36.83
N TRP A 102 -19.67 56.90 -36.30
CA TRP A 102 -20.08 55.97 -35.22
C TRP A 102 -19.75 54.49 -35.52
N GLN A 103 -19.57 54.11 -36.79
CA GLN A 103 -19.13 52.76 -37.17
C GLN A 103 -17.67 52.44 -36.79
N LYS A 104 -16.86 53.47 -36.50
CA LYS A 104 -15.45 53.36 -36.08
C LYS A 104 -15.26 53.46 -34.56
N TYR A 105 -16.35 53.62 -33.81
CA TYR A 105 -16.33 53.68 -32.36
C TYR A 105 -16.66 52.30 -31.81
N CYS A 106 -15.81 51.85 -30.90
CA CYS A 106 -16.02 50.63 -30.14
C CYS A 106 -16.44 50.98 -28.70
N PRO A 107 -17.10 50.06 -27.98
CA PRO A 107 -17.40 50.27 -26.57
C PRO A 107 -16.11 50.43 -25.75
N ASN A 108 -16.22 51.13 -24.61
CA ASN A 108 -15.12 51.20 -23.64
C ASN A 108 -14.79 49.77 -23.18
N SER A 109 -13.50 49.43 -23.18
CA SER A 109 -12.96 48.09 -22.91
C SER A 109 -13.06 47.07 -24.04
N ALA A 110 -13.50 47.45 -25.24
CA ALA A 110 -13.42 46.58 -26.40
C ALA A 110 -11.95 46.29 -26.79
N PRO A 111 -11.64 45.11 -27.35
CA PRO A 111 -10.29 44.77 -27.78
C PRO A 111 -9.77 45.73 -28.86
N GLU A 112 -10.64 46.17 -29.77
CA GLU A 112 -10.32 47.14 -30.83
C GLU A 112 -10.15 48.59 -30.34
N ALA A 113 -10.37 48.87 -29.06
CA ALA A 113 -10.17 50.20 -28.51
C ALA A 113 -8.69 50.59 -28.53
N ASN A 114 -8.37 51.81 -28.95
CA ASN A 114 -6.98 52.31 -29.00
C ASN A 114 -6.29 52.36 -27.62
N ASN A 115 -7.06 52.33 -26.54
CA ASN A 115 -6.59 52.27 -25.16
C ASN A 115 -6.74 50.88 -24.53
N SER A 116 -7.01 49.84 -25.33
CA SER A 116 -7.13 48.48 -24.83
C SER A 116 -5.76 47.91 -24.45
N PRO A 117 -5.71 46.91 -23.56
CA PRO A 117 -4.49 46.14 -23.30
C PRO A 117 -3.91 45.49 -24.57
N VAL A 118 -4.77 45.16 -25.55
CA VAL A 118 -4.38 44.59 -26.84
C VAL A 118 -3.60 45.60 -27.67
N ALA A 119 -4.10 46.84 -27.76
CA ALA A 119 -3.39 47.92 -28.43
C ALA A 119 -2.02 48.18 -27.78
N TYR A 120 -1.96 48.14 -26.45
CA TYR A 120 -0.70 48.25 -25.71
C TYR A 120 0.27 47.11 -26.01
N LEU A 121 -0.20 45.85 -26.00
CA LEU A 121 0.61 44.68 -26.32
C LEU A 121 1.15 44.75 -27.76
N ALA A 122 0.31 45.13 -28.73
CA ALA A 122 0.71 45.26 -30.13
C ALA A 122 1.79 46.33 -30.33
N GLU A 123 1.69 47.48 -29.64
CA GLU A 123 2.71 48.52 -29.67
C GLU A 123 4.02 48.05 -29.00
N ILE A 124 3.96 47.33 -27.88
CA ILE A 124 5.17 46.76 -27.24
C ILE A 124 5.84 45.73 -28.14
N TYR A 125 5.08 44.84 -28.78
CA TYR A 125 5.65 43.81 -29.65
C TYR A 125 6.34 44.44 -30.87
N LYS A 126 5.73 45.46 -31.49
CA LYS A 126 6.37 46.25 -32.56
C LYS A 126 7.64 46.95 -32.07
N LEU A 127 7.59 47.59 -30.91
CA LEU A 127 8.77 48.24 -30.32
C LEU A 127 9.90 47.24 -30.10
N ALA A 128 9.58 46.04 -29.58
CA ALA A 128 10.56 44.97 -29.39
C ALA A 128 11.17 44.53 -30.73
N MET A 129 10.37 44.37 -31.79
CA MET A 129 10.85 44.08 -33.15
C MET A 129 11.80 45.16 -33.68
N ASP A 130 11.44 46.44 -33.52
CA ASP A 130 12.26 47.56 -33.97
C ASP A 130 13.60 47.64 -33.23
N ILE A 131 13.61 47.28 -31.93
CA ILE A 131 14.85 47.16 -31.15
C ILE A 131 15.72 46.02 -31.67
N GLU A 132 15.12 44.86 -31.97
CA GLU A 132 15.86 43.68 -32.44
C GLU A 132 16.44 43.82 -33.85
N LEU A 133 15.82 44.62 -34.73
CA LEU A 133 16.39 44.97 -36.03
C LEU A 133 17.75 45.68 -35.91
N ASN A 134 18.00 46.31 -34.77
CA ASN A 134 19.21 47.07 -34.50
C ASN A 134 20.15 46.40 -33.47
N ALA A 135 19.84 45.16 -33.07
CA ALA A 135 20.65 44.42 -32.11
C ALA A 135 21.86 43.74 -32.80
N GLU A 136 22.92 43.47 -32.02
CA GLU A 136 24.10 42.73 -32.47
C GLU A 136 23.74 41.27 -32.79
N ASP A 137 24.55 40.60 -33.62
CA ASP A 137 24.31 39.21 -34.07
C ASP A 137 24.22 38.19 -32.90
N GLU A 138 24.77 38.51 -31.73
CA GLU A 138 24.73 37.69 -30.52
C GLU A 138 23.38 37.76 -29.77
N ALA A 139 22.52 38.74 -30.08
CA ALA A 139 21.24 38.91 -29.43
C ALA A 139 20.24 37.81 -29.86
N ILE A 140 19.71 37.06 -28.88
CA ILE A 140 18.67 36.06 -29.14
C ILE A 140 17.37 36.80 -29.48
N LYS A 141 16.86 36.71 -30.70
CA LYS A 141 15.61 37.38 -31.11
C LYS A 141 14.38 36.83 -30.38
N ILE A 142 13.33 37.63 -30.19
CA ILE A 142 12.11 37.24 -29.46
C ILE A 142 11.42 36.08 -30.17
N ASP A 143 11.44 36.04 -31.50
CA ASP A 143 10.87 34.96 -32.30
C ASP A 143 11.59 33.62 -32.02
N LYS A 144 12.88 33.66 -31.65
CA LYS A 144 13.61 32.47 -31.20
C LYS A 144 13.33 32.12 -29.73
N ARG A 145 13.06 33.11 -28.87
CA ARG A 145 12.77 32.89 -27.44
C ARG A 145 11.35 32.37 -27.22
N ARG A 146 10.40 32.96 -27.94
CA ARG A 146 8.94 32.86 -27.79
C ARG A 146 8.27 32.94 -29.17
N PRO A 147 8.40 31.88 -30.01
CA PRO A 147 7.77 31.83 -31.33
C PRO A 147 6.24 31.86 -31.26
N ASP A 148 5.67 31.49 -30.11
CA ASP A 148 4.24 31.50 -29.84
C ASP A 148 3.61 32.90 -29.90
N LEU A 149 4.34 33.95 -29.52
CA LEU A 149 3.81 35.32 -29.47
C LEU A 149 3.41 35.85 -30.85
N ALA A 150 4.16 35.48 -31.90
CA ALA A 150 3.87 35.90 -33.27
C ALA A 150 2.58 35.27 -33.82
N HIS A 151 2.18 34.12 -33.27
CA HIS A 151 1.02 33.33 -33.70
C HIS A 151 -0.17 33.42 -32.72
N LEU A 152 -0.02 34.19 -31.63
CA LEU A 152 -1.08 34.38 -30.63
C LEU A 152 -2.25 35.14 -31.24
N ILE A 153 -3.42 34.51 -31.26
CA ILE A 153 -4.66 35.12 -31.73
C ILE A 153 -5.19 36.04 -30.62
N LEU A 154 -5.48 37.29 -30.96
CA LEU A 154 -5.98 38.29 -30.03
C LEU A 154 -7.51 38.31 -30.08
N ASP A 155 -8.15 37.41 -29.33
CA ASP A 155 -9.60 37.27 -29.19
C ASP A 155 -10.07 37.52 -27.75
N ASP A 156 -11.40 37.53 -27.54
CA ASP A 156 -12.00 37.77 -26.22
C ASP A 156 -11.52 36.74 -25.17
N VAL A 157 -11.33 35.48 -25.59
CA VAL A 157 -10.82 34.40 -24.75
C VAL A 157 -9.40 34.70 -24.29
N SER A 158 -8.50 35.05 -25.20
CA SER A 158 -7.08 35.31 -24.88
C SER A 158 -6.89 36.54 -23.98
N ILE A 159 -7.85 37.47 -23.98
CA ILE A 159 -7.80 38.70 -23.17
C ILE A 159 -8.39 38.47 -21.78
N ASN A 160 -9.53 37.78 -21.70
CA ASN A 160 -10.34 37.72 -20.49
C ASN A 160 -10.23 36.39 -19.73
N GLN A 161 -9.74 35.30 -20.37
CA GLN A 161 -9.60 34.01 -19.69
C GLN A 161 -8.49 34.07 -18.64
N GLU A 162 -8.85 33.88 -17.38
CA GLU A 162 -7.89 33.72 -16.30
C GLU A 162 -7.22 32.34 -16.39
N ILE A 163 -5.90 32.33 -16.57
CA ILE A 163 -5.07 31.13 -16.58
C ILE A 163 -3.95 31.23 -15.55
N THR A 164 -3.54 30.10 -14.98
CA THR A 164 -2.42 30.11 -14.03
C THR A 164 -1.10 30.33 -14.78
N THR A 165 -0.27 31.23 -14.26
CA THR A 165 1.06 31.52 -14.83
C THR A 165 1.95 30.29 -14.87
N LEU A 166 1.85 29.40 -13.88
CA LEU A 166 2.61 28.15 -13.86
C LEU A 166 2.19 27.17 -14.98
N SER A 167 0.88 27.04 -15.24
CA SER A 167 0.42 26.20 -16.35
C SER A 167 0.96 26.72 -17.68
N LEU A 168 0.96 28.03 -17.89
CA LEU A 168 1.48 28.65 -19.09
C LEU A 168 2.98 28.34 -19.28
N VAL A 169 3.76 28.47 -18.22
CA VAL A 169 5.20 28.14 -18.22
C VAL A 169 5.42 26.66 -18.57
N ASN A 170 4.67 25.75 -17.95
CA ASN A 170 4.79 24.31 -18.23
C ASN A 170 4.42 23.98 -19.68
N THR A 171 3.34 24.55 -20.20
CA THR A 171 2.93 24.36 -21.60
C THR A 171 4.03 24.82 -22.56
N MET A 172 4.62 25.99 -22.32
CA MET A 172 5.70 26.53 -23.16
C MET A 172 6.96 25.68 -23.13
N LEU A 173 7.37 25.21 -21.94
CA LEU A 173 8.54 24.34 -21.80
C LEU A 173 8.32 22.99 -22.46
N SER A 174 7.14 22.38 -22.29
CA SER A 174 6.80 21.11 -22.91
C SER A 174 6.76 21.21 -24.43
N GLN A 175 6.10 22.23 -24.99
CA GLN A 175 6.05 22.45 -26.45
C GLN A 175 7.46 22.58 -27.04
N ARG A 176 8.34 23.35 -26.39
CA ARG A 176 9.72 23.51 -26.85
C ARG A 176 10.49 22.20 -26.80
N LEU A 177 10.31 21.39 -25.76
CA LEU A 177 10.93 20.07 -25.66
C LEU A 177 10.44 19.13 -26.76
N GLU A 178 9.13 19.12 -27.03
CA GLU A 178 8.53 18.32 -28.10
C GLU A 178 9.02 18.73 -29.48
N ASP A 179 9.15 20.03 -29.75
CA ASP A 179 9.70 20.52 -31.02
C ASP A 179 11.18 20.15 -31.19
N MET A 180 11.96 20.16 -30.11
CA MET A 180 13.34 19.65 -30.13
C MET A 180 13.39 18.14 -30.40
N LEU A 181 12.45 17.36 -29.86
CA LEU A 181 12.35 15.92 -30.11
C LEU A 181 11.99 15.62 -31.57
N LYS A 182 11.07 16.40 -32.15
CA LYS A 182 10.72 16.30 -33.58
C LYS A 182 11.92 16.57 -34.47
N GLN A 183 12.72 17.59 -34.16
CA GLN A 183 13.96 17.88 -34.89
C GLN A 183 14.99 16.75 -34.82
N GLN A 184 14.98 15.94 -33.75
CA GLN A 184 15.84 14.77 -33.59
C GLN A 184 15.26 13.47 -34.21
N GLY A 185 14.09 13.54 -34.87
CA GLY A 185 13.42 12.39 -35.47
C GLY A 185 12.75 11.46 -34.44
N LYS A 186 12.40 11.97 -33.26
CA LYS A 186 11.77 11.23 -32.14
C LYS A 186 10.32 11.66 -31.92
N ASP A 187 9.51 11.63 -32.97
CA ASP A 187 8.12 12.12 -32.95
C ASP A 187 7.18 11.35 -32.02
N ASN A 188 7.52 10.11 -31.66
CA ASN A 188 6.67 9.22 -30.86
C ASN A 188 6.86 9.37 -29.33
N LEU A 189 7.79 10.21 -28.86
CA LEU A 189 8.09 10.38 -27.43
C LEU A 189 7.47 11.67 -26.90
N SER A 190 6.60 11.57 -25.89
CA SER A 190 6.10 12.75 -25.17
C SER A 190 7.19 13.37 -24.29
N SER A 191 7.04 14.65 -23.94
CA SER A 191 7.89 15.33 -22.96
C SER A 191 7.97 14.55 -21.63
N TYR A 192 6.85 14.03 -21.15
CA TYR A 192 6.79 13.27 -19.89
C TYR A 192 7.50 11.91 -19.99
N ASP A 193 7.41 11.23 -21.13
CA ASP A 193 8.09 9.95 -21.35
C ASP A 193 9.62 10.13 -21.31
N LEU A 194 10.12 11.26 -21.82
CA LEU A 194 11.54 11.62 -21.72
C LEU A 194 11.94 11.91 -20.28
N LEU A 195 11.15 12.69 -19.55
CA LEU A 195 11.44 13.04 -18.15
C LEU A 195 11.41 11.84 -17.21
N ALA A 196 10.56 10.85 -17.49
CA ALA A 196 10.47 9.62 -16.72
C ALA A 196 11.66 8.67 -16.95
N ASN A 197 12.35 8.76 -18.08
CA ASN A 197 13.47 7.87 -18.43
C ASN A 197 14.84 8.53 -18.34
N ALA A 198 14.92 9.87 -18.39
CA ALA A 198 16.16 10.61 -18.26
C ALA A 198 16.72 10.52 -16.82
N ARG A 199 18.04 10.34 -16.71
CA ARG A 199 18.75 10.28 -15.42
C ARG A 199 19.44 11.59 -15.05
N TYR A 200 19.83 12.39 -16.03
CA TYR A 200 20.44 13.71 -15.83
C TYR A 200 19.61 14.77 -16.56
N PRO A 201 19.37 15.97 -15.97
CA PRO A 201 19.85 16.50 -14.68
C PRO A 201 19.47 15.67 -13.45
N PHE A 202 20.24 15.80 -12.36
CA PHE A 202 20.19 14.89 -11.20
C PHE A 202 18.82 14.80 -10.49
N GLN A 203 17.93 15.77 -10.70
CA GLN A 203 16.54 15.76 -10.19
C GLN A 203 15.65 14.72 -10.89
N LEU A 204 15.97 14.32 -12.12
CA LEU A 204 15.25 13.31 -12.90
C LEU A 204 15.70 11.91 -12.46
N PRO A 205 14.93 10.83 -12.68
CA PRO A 205 13.66 10.77 -13.41
C PRO A 205 12.47 11.35 -12.64
N TYR A 206 11.63 12.07 -13.37
CA TYR A 206 10.33 12.57 -12.91
C TYR A 206 9.22 11.75 -13.54
N ASP A 207 8.58 10.90 -12.74
CA ASP A 207 7.47 10.07 -13.16
C ASP A 207 6.13 10.77 -12.91
N TYR A 208 5.55 11.33 -13.97
CA TYR A 208 4.28 12.02 -13.88
C TYR A 208 3.11 11.08 -13.52
N ALA A 209 3.09 9.87 -14.09
CA ALA A 209 2.02 8.90 -13.89
C ALA A 209 2.01 8.38 -12.44
N GLN A 210 3.19 8.03 -11.89
CA GLN A 210 3.28 7.62 -10.49
C GLN A 210 2.82 8.72 -9.53
N ASN A 211 3.16 9.98 -9.82
CA ASN A 211 2.68 11.11 -9.00
C ASN A 211 1.15 11.24 -9.05
N GLN A 212 0.50 11.03 -10.20
CA GLN A 212 -0.96 11.01 -10.29
C GLN A 212 -1.57 9.87 -9.45
N ILE A 213 -0.96 8.68 -9.48
CA ILE A 213 -1.37 7.53 -8.67
C ILE A 213 -1.28 7.88 -7.18
N ASN A 214 -0.11 8.35 -6.74
CA ASN A 214 0.13 8.74 -5.34
C ASN A 214 -0.86 9.82 -4.87
N LEU A 215 -1.07 10.86 -5.68
CA LEU A 215 -2.03 11.93 -5.40
C LEU A 215 -3.47 11.43 -5.27
N THR A 216 -3.87 10.43 -6.08
CA THR A 216 -5.21 9.84 -6.00
C THR A 216 -5.41 9.12 -4.67
N PHE A 217 -4.46 8.28 -4.26
CA PHE A 217 -4.51 7.60 -2.96
C PHE A 217 -4.47 8.58 -1.78
N ASP A 218 -3.68 9.65 -1.88
CA ASP A 218 -3.60 10.69 -0.85
C ASP A 218 -4.91 11.46 -0.70
N ASN A 219 -5.55 11.86 -1.80
CA ASN A 219 -6.83 12.57 -1.78
C ASN A 219 -7.98 11.70 -1.26
N LYS A 220 -8.02 10.42 -1.64
CA LYS A 220 -9.03 9.47 -1.15
C LYS A 220 -8.76 8.94 0.26
N LYS A 221 -7.58 9.22 0.83
CA LYS A 221 -7.10 8.67 2.13
C LYS A 221 -7.08 7.15 2.17
N LEU A 222 -6.84 6.52 1.02
CA LEU A 222 -6.71 5.07 0.87
C LEU A 222 -5.24 4.68 0.79
N PHE A 223 -4.95 3.40 1.02
CA PHE A 223 -3.58 2.87 1.02
C PHE A 223 -3.37 1.92 -0.16
N CYS A 224 -2.39 2.24 -1.01
CA CYS A 224 -2.07 1.41 -2.19
C CYS A 224 -1.65 -0.01 -1.79
N LEU A 225 -0.90 -0.16 -0.70
CA LEU A 225 -0.46 -1.49 -0.23
C LEU A 225 -1.66 -2.34 0.18
N GLU A 226 -2.63 -1.76 0.90
CA GLU A 226 -3.84 -2.46 1.35
C GLU A 226 -4.69 -2.94 0.17
N MET A 227 -4.90 -2.07 -0.84
CA MET A 227 -5.58 -2.44 -2.08
C MET A 227 -4.89 -3.61 -2.78
N MET A 228 -3.56 -3.55 -2.90
CA MET A 228 -2.79 -4.58 -3.60
C MET A 228 -2.82 -5.92 -2.86
N GLN A 229 -2.81 -5.88 -1.52
CA GLN A 229 -2.96 -7.08 -0.70
C GLN A 229 -4.36 -7.66 -0.79
N GLN A 230 -5.40 -6.84 -0.58
CA GLN A 230 -6.79 -7.30 -0.60
C GLN A 230 -7.31 -7.68 -1.99
N THR A 231 -6.60 -7.34 -3.07
CA THR A 231 -6.96 -7.78 -4.43
C THR A 231 -6.22 -9.05 -4.85
N ASP A 232 -5.17 -9.43 -4.12
CA ASP A 232 -4.42 -10.67 -4.35
C ASP A 232 -5.29 -11.91 -4.05
N LYS A 233 -5.12 -12.93 -4.89
CA LYS A 233 -5.74 -14.25 -4.78
C LYS A 233 -5.26 -15.02 -3.54
N SER A 234 -4.05 -14.74 -3.06
CA SER A 234 -3.47 -15.43 -1.90
C SER A 234 -3.90 -14.84 -0.56
N TYR A 235 -4.53 -13.66 -0.55
CA TYR A 235 -4.98 -12.98 0.66
C TYR A 235 -6.17 -13.70 1.32
N PRO A 236 -6.27 -13.69 2.65
CA PRO A 236 -5.33 -13.07 3.60
C PRO A 236 -4.12 -13.95 3.89
N TYR A 237 -2.97 -13.31 4.10
CA TYR A 237 -1.69 -14.00 4.20
C TYR A 237 -1.53 -14.77 5.50
N PHE A 238 -2.17 -14.32 6.58
CA PHE A 238 -2.13 -15.02 7.87
C PHE A 238 -2.76 -16.42 7.85
N LEU A 239 -3.53 -16.78 6.81
CA LEU A 239 -4.06 -18.15 6.62
C LEU A 239 -3.06 -19.11 5.99
N LYS A 240 -1.99 -18.61 5.38
CA LYS A 240 -1.02 -19.42 4.64
C LYS A 240 0.09 -19.88 5.58
N SER A 241 0.56 -21.11 5.39
CA SER A 241 1.64 -21.69 6.20
C SER A 241 2.96 -20.89 6.16
N ASN A 242 3.20 -20.15 5.07
CA ASN A 242 4.39 -19.31 4.89
C ASN A 242 4.10 -17.81 5.08
N LEU A 243 2.89 -17.41 5.49
CA LEU A 243 2.48 -16.01 5.66
C LEU A 243 2.73 -15.08 4.45
N ASN A 244 2.84 -15.64 3.24
CA ASN A 244 3.17 -14.90 2.03
C ASN A 244 2.40 -15.41 0.80
N THR A 245 2.58 -14.71 -0.32
CA THR A 245 1.97 -15.05 -1.61
C THR A 245 2.60 -16.32 -2.20
N ALA A 246 1.83 -17.07 -3.00
CA ALA A 246 2.31 -18.31 -3.63
C ALA A 246 3.54 -18.12 -4.54
N HIS A 247 3.80 -16.89 -5.00
CA HIS A 247 4.94 -16.52 -5.83
C HIS A 247 6.05 -15.79 -5.06
N GLY A 248 5.87 -15.50 -3.77
CA GLY A 248 6.85 -14.77 -2.96
C GLY A 248 7.11 -13.32 -3.42
N GLU A 249 6.39 -12.86 -4.45
CA GLU A 249 6.45 -11.50 -5.00
C GLU A 249 5.72 -10.54 -4.06
N PHE A 250 6.23 -10.35 -2.86
CA PHE A 250 5.89 -9.16 -2.10
C PHE A 250 6.68 -7.98 -2.70
N VAL A 251 6.60 -7.74 -4.01
CA VAL A 251 7.09 -6.48 -4.59
C VAL A 251 5.87 -5.89 -5.25
N VAL A 252 5.19 -4.99 -4.53
CA VAL A 252 4.15 -4.15 -5.14
C VAL A 252 4.87 -2.88 -5.57
N PRO A 253 5.21 -2.72 -6.86
CA PRO A 253 5.94 -1.54 -7.33
C PRO A 253 5.23 -0.24 -6.93
N LEU A 254 3.90 -0.24 -6.92
CA LEU A 254 3.12 0.94 -6.56
C LEU A 254 3.19 1.30 -5.07
N ALA A 255 3.41 0.32 -4.18
CA ALA A 255 3.40 0.56 -2.74
C ALA A 255 4.60 1.36 -2.25
N ASN A 256 5.74 1.26 -2.94
CA ASN A 256 6.95 2.04 -2.61
C ASN A 256 6.86 3.52 -3.04
N GLN A 257 5.78 3.92 -3.72
CA GLN A 257 5.52 5.28 -4.22
C GLN A 257 6.54 5.81 -5.25
N LEU A 258 7.48 4.98 -5.71
CA LEU A 258 8.50 5.33 -6.69
C LEU A 258 8.09 4.87 -8.09
N GLY A 259 8.43 5.65 -9.11
CA GLY A 259 8.19 5.29 -10.51
C GLY A 259 9.07 4.13 -10.97
N ILE A 260 8.72 3.47 -12.08
CA ILE A 260 9.44 2.28 -12.57
C ILE A 260 10.92 2.55 -12.83
N SER A 261 11.26 3.72 -13.39
CA SER A 261 12.65 4.11 -13.65
C SER A 261 13.43 4.38 -12.37
N GLN A 262 12.77 4.90 -11.34
CA GLN A 262 13.36 5.13 -10.02
C GLN A 262 13.68 3.79 -9.34
N GLN A 263 12.75 2.83 -9.41
CA GLN A 263 12.94 1.48 -8.89
C GLN A 263 14.11 0.77 -9.60
N LYS A 264 14.22 0.89 -10.93
CA LYS A 264 15.34 0.34 -11.70
C LYS A 264 16.69 0.86 -11.23
N ILE A 265 16.82 2.17 -10.98
CA ILE A 265 18.05 2.79 -10.47
C ILE A 265 18.46 2.17 -9.12
N ILE A 266 17.48 1.85 -8.26
CA ILE A 266 17.74 1.25 -6.94
C ILE A 266 18.20 -0.20 -7.08
N SER A 267 17.55 -0.99 -7.95
CA SER A 267 17.80 -2.44 -8.10
C SER A 267 18.98 -2.79 -9.02
N GLU A 268 19.53 -1.84 -9.77
CA GLU A 268 20.64 -2.08 -10.71
C GLU A 268 21.89 -2.64 -10.00
N PRO A 269 22.64 -3.58 -10.60
CA PRO A 269 23.90 -4.02 -10.02
C PRO A 269 24.92 -2.87 -10.00
N LEU A 270 25.79 -2.84 -8.99
CA LEU A 270 26.88 -1.85 -8.91
C LEU A 270 27.88 -2.10 -10.06
N ASN A 271 27.84 -1.30 -11.14
CA ASN A 271 28.79 -1.42 -12.25
C ASN A 271 29.36 -0.04 -12.68
N PRO A 272 30.27 0.53 -11.88
CA PRO A 272 30.60 1.95 -11.96
C PRO A 272 31.76 2.31 -12.90
N SER A 273 32.40 1.35 -13.56
CA SER A 273 33.65 1.59 -14.31
C SER A 273 33.48 2.15 -15.73
N ASN A 274 32.25 2.46 -16.15
CA ASN A 274 31.95 2.90 -17.51
C ASN A 274 31.89 4.43 -17.57
N SER A 275 32.58 5.08 -18.51
CA SER A 275 32.45 6.53 -18.73
C SER A 275 31.00 6.94 -19.03
N GLN A 276 30.21 6.03 -19.62
CA GLN A 276 28.77 6.21 -19.84
C GLN A 276 28.01 6.37 -18.52
N PHE A 277 28.39 5.67 -17.44
CA PHE A 277 27.72 5.79 -16.14
C PHE A 277 27.79 7.23 -15.61
N TYR A 278 28.96 7.86 -15.69
CA TYR A 278 29.16 9.24 -15.25
C TYR A 278 28.45 10.25 -16.14
N GLN A 279 28.42 10.01 -17.44
CA GLN A 279 27.70 10.86 -18.38
C GLN A 279 26.18 10.79 -18.13
N ASP A 280 25.64 9.59 -17.95
CA ASP A 280 24.21 9.35 -17.80
C ASP A 280 23.68 9.83 -16.43
N ASN A 281 24.44 9.63 -15.35
CA ASN A 281 23.97 9.94 -13.99
C ASN A 281 24.41 11.31 -13.46
N TYR A 282 25.60 11.79 -13.85
CA TYR A 282 26.23 13.00 -13.33
C TYR A 282 26.49 14.08 -14.39
N GLY A 283 26.28 13.79 -15.69
CA GLY A 283 26.53 14.75 -16.77
C GLY A 283 28.02 15.04 -17.02
N VAL A 284 28.93 14.21 -16.52
CA VAL A 284 30.38 14.41 -16.63
C VAL A 284 31.07 13.23 -17.28
N ASN A 285 32.19 13.48 -17.96
CA ASN A 285 32.91 12.44 -18.70
C ASN A 285 33.89 11.63 -17.83
N ASN A 286 34.22 12.09 -16.62
CA ASN A 286 35.27 11.51 -15.79
C ASN A 286 35.03 11.70 -14.28
N GLU A 287 35.30 10.65 -13.51
CA GLU A 287 35.26 10.62 -12.03
C GLU A 287 36.07 11.74 -11.38
N LYS A 288 37.24 12.10 -11.94
CA LYS A 288 38.15 13.10 -11.36
C LYS A 288 37.54 14.50 -11.30
N LEU A 289 36.60 14.81 -12.19
CA LEU A 289 35.90 16.09 -12.17
C LEU A 289 34.95 16.19 -10.98
N LEU A 290 34.40 15.05 -10.52
CA LEU A 290 33.51 14.97 -9.36
C LEU A 290 34.25 15.03 -8.02
N GLU A 291 35.58 14.83 -8.01
CA GLU A 291 36.38 15.03 -6.81
C GLU A 291 36.34 16.48 -6.32
N LEU A 292 36.18 17.46 -7.23
CA LEU A 292 36.05 18.86 -6.84
C LEU A 292 34.65 19.11 -6.25
N LEU A 293 34.60 19.66 -5.04
CA LEU A 293 33.34 19.95 -4.34
C LEU A 293 32.45 20.93 -5.13
N SER A 294 33.03 21.91 -5.81
CA SER A 294 32.29 22.86 -6.65
C SER A 294 31.60 22.16 -7.83
N THR A 295 32.30 21.24 -8.50
CA THR A 295 31.72 20.46 -9.58
C THR A 295 30.67 19.51 -9.02
N PHE A 296 30.97 18.79 -7.93
CA PHE A 296 30.03 17.87 -7.31
C PHE A 296 28.72 18.54 -6.90
N THR A 297 28.78 19.69 -6.23
CA THR A 297 27.60 20.47 -5.79
C THR A 297 26.78 20.99 -6.98
N THR A 298 27.43 21.50 -8.03
CA THR A 298 26.73 21.94 -9.25
C THR A 298 26.02 20.80 -9.98
N GLN A 299 26.68 19.66 -10.15
CA GLN A 299 26.12 18.52 -10.90
C GLN A 299 25.02 17.77 -10.12
N THR A 300 25.15 17.65 -8.80
CA THR A 300 24.15 17.00 -7.94
C THR A 300 23.03 17.94 -7.48
N SER A 301 23.21 19.25 -7.71
CA SER A 301 22.35 20.31 -7.17
C SER A 301 22.16 20.21 -5.65
N LEU A 302 23.26 19.96 -4.93
CA LEU A 302 23.33 19.99 -3.47
C LEU A 302 24.11 21.21 -3.00
N SER A 303 23.70 21.79 -1.88
CA SER A 303 24.47 22.78 -1.13
C SER A 303 25.61 22.12 -0.35
N VAL A 304 26.59 22.92 0.07
CA VAL A 304 27.72 22.41 0.88
C VAL A 304 27.22 21.81 2.21
N ALA A 305 26.23 22.43 2.84
CA ALA A 305 25.64 21.92 4.09
C ALA A 305 24.95 20.55 3.89
N GLU A 306 24.26 20.36 2.77
CA GLU A 306 23.65 19.08 2.42
C GLU A 306 24.71 18.00 2.15
N VAL A 307 25.87 18.36 1.56
CA VAL A 307 26.99 17.44 1.40
C VAL A 307 27.61 17.06 2.76
N GLU A 308 27.74 18.00 3.70
CA GLU A 308 28.20 17.69 5.06
C GLU A 308 27.23 16.75 5.80
N GLN A 309 25.91 16.94 5.61
CA GLN A 309 24.89 16.02 6.14
C GLN A 309 24.97 14.63 5.50
N LEU A 310 25.09 14.56 4.17
CA LEU A 310 25.23 13.30 3.43
C LEU A 310 26.45 12.49 3.90
N LEU A 311 27.56 13.17 4.17
CA LEU A 311 28.80 12.54 4.63
C LEU A 311 28.84 12.36 6.16
N CYS A 312 27.85 12.85 6.91
CA CYS A 312 27.84 12.85 8.37
C CYS A 312 29.10 13.46 9.01
N ILE A 313 29.59 14.57 8.46
CA ILE A 313 30.78 15.30 8.93
C ILE A 313 30.44 16.72 9.42
N LYS A 314 31.39 17.35 10.13
CA LYS A 314 31.34 18.77 10.54
C LYS A 314 32.54 19.51 9.95
N GLY A 315 32.33 20.25 8.87
CA GLY A 315 33.35 21.07 8.24
C GLY A 315 34.28 20.32 7.27
N ILE A 316 35.35 21.00 6.85
CA ILE A 316 36.30 20.57 5.82
C ILE A 316 37.69 20.42 6.43
N SER A 317 38.34 19.27 6.22
CA SER A 317 39.65 18.94 6.81
C SER A 317 40.79 19.67 6.10
N THR A 318 41.88 19.99 6.79
CA THR A 318 43.12 20.45 6.16
C THR A 318 44.03 19.31 5.70
N ASN A 319 43.72 18.08 6.11
CA ASN A 319 44.49 16.88 5.80
C ASN A 319 43.70 15.99 4.84
N LYS A 320 44.38 15.44 3.83
CA LYS A 320 43.81 14.44 2.90
C LYS A 320 43.56 13.09 3.58
N GLY A 321 44.33 12.78 4.62
CA GLY A 321 44.11 11.61 5.46
C GLY A 321 42.85 11.80 6.30
N ALA A 322 42.06 10.73 6.41
CA ALA A 322 40.83 10.77 7.17
C ALA A 322 41.13 10.97 8.66
N VAL A 323 40.63 12.05 9.25
CA VAL A 323 40.75 12.32 10.69
C VAL A 323 39.35 12.31 11.30
N LEU A 324 39.12 11.50 12.33
CA LEU A 324 37.85 11.42 13.06
C LEU A 324 37.45 12.74 13.76
N GLU A 325 38.32 13.75 13.76
CA GLU A 325 38.08 15.08 14.35
C GLU A 325 36.85 15.78 13.76
N GLN A 326 36.48 15.49 12.51
CA GLN A 326 35.31 16.08 11.83
C GLN A 326 34.08 15.19 11.86
N ASN A 327 34.05 14.16 12.69
CA ASN A 327 32.93 13.25 12.78
C ASN A 327 31.69 13.93 13.43
N ASN A 328 30.53 13.80 12.78
CA ASN A 328 29.24 14.25 13.32
C ASN A 328 28.47 13.14 14.06
N VAL A 329 28.93 11.89 13.98
CA VAL A 329 28.29 10.72 14.58
C VAL A 329 28.67 10.60 16.05
N ARG A 330 27.66 10.32 16.89
CA ARG A 330 27.83 10.06 18.32
C ARG A 330 27.34 8.67 18.65
N LEU A 331 28.11 7.96 19.47
CA LEU A 331 27.71 6.72 20.12
C LEU A 331 27.21 7.02 21.53
N SER A 332 26.15 6.33 21.96
CA SER A 332 25.69 6.37 23.35
C SER A 332 26.81 5.98 24.33
N GLN A 333 26.99 6.78 25.38
CA GLN A 333 27.92 6.47 26.47
C GLN A 333 27.48 5.24 27.28
N ASN A 334 26.21 4.86 27.16
CA ASN A 334 25.60 3.75 27.87
C ASN A 334 25.73 2.43 27.11
N VAL A 335 26.41 2.40 25.96
CA VAL A 335 26.70 1.16 25.24
C VAL A 335 28.20 0.90 25.27
N ARG A 336 28.62 0.01 26.16
CA ARG A 336 30.01 -0.40 26.34
C ARG A 336 30.31 -1.59 25.41
N ASN A 337 31.58 -1.78 25.06
CA ASN A 337 32.07 -2.94 24.30
C ASN A 337 31.55 -3.10 22.86
N LEU A 338 30.97 -2.07 22.23
CA LEU A 338 30.83 -2.06 20.78
C LEU A 338 32.23 -1.99 20.16
N ASN A 339 32.64 -3.02 19.42
CA ASN A 339 33.89 -3.07 18.65
C ASN A 339 33.93 -2.07 17.47
N MET A 340 33.14 -0.99 17.52
CA MET A 340 32.96 -0.01 16.45
C MET A 340 33.06 1.41 17.02
N SER A 341 33.98 2.20 16.46
CA SER A 341 34.11 3.63 16.79
C SER A 341 32.95 4.43 16.21
N ALA A 342 32.50 5.46 16.92
CA ALA A 342 31.57 6.44 16.36
C ALA A 342 32.23 7.13 15.16
N ALA A 343 31.70 6.89 13.96
CA ALA A 343 32.22 7.43 12.71
C ALA A 343 31.14 7.36 11.60
N PRO A 344 31.27 8.13 10.50
CA PRO A 344 30.29 8.13 9.41
C PRO A 344 30.03 6.75 8.78
N TYR A 345 31.05 5.90 8.69
CA TYR A 345 30.93 4.54 8.18
C TYR A 345 30.26 3.56 9.16
N SER A 346 30.00 3.99 10.40
CA SER A 346 29.31 3.19 11.43
C SER A 346 27.83 3.59 11.60
N TYR A 347 27.47 4.84 11.26
CA TYR A 347 26.09 5.33 11.25
C TYR A 347 25.92 6.54 10.33
N GLY A 348 24.78 6.62 9.64
CA GLY A 348 24.34 7.76 8.85
C GLY A 348 24.93 7.85 7.44
N ALA A 349 26.12 7.30 7.23
CA ALA A 349 26.79 7.20 5.93
C ALA A 349 27.36 5.79 5.68
N ILE A 350 26.73 4.73 6.21
CA ILE A 350 27.20 3.35 6.08
C ILE A 350 27.09 2.90 4.61
N PHE A 351 25.94 3.13 3.97
CA PHE A 351 25.69 2.67 2.61
C PHE A 351 26.66 3.30 1.61
N ILE A 352 26.94 4.60 1.73
CA ILE A 352 27.82 5.32 0.81
C ILE A 352 29.29 4.96 0.98
N ASN A 353 29.72 4.63 2.20
CA ASN A 353 31.09 4.20 2.46
C ASN A 353 31.34 2.75 2.06
N GLY A 354 30.29 1.92 2.06
CA GLY A 354 30.33 0.50 1.69
C GLY A 354 30.80 -0.41 2.85
N PRO A 355 30.73 -1.74 2.67
CA PRO A 355 30.96 -2.73 3.73
C PRO A 355 32.42 -2.81 4.20
N ASN A 356 33.37 -2.43 3.35
CA ASN A 356 34.81 -2.55 3.61
C ASN A 356 35.46 -1.26 4.15
N ALA A 357 34.65 -0.25 4.47
CA ALA A 357 35.15 1.03 4.94
C ALA A 357 35.91 0.89 6.27
N LYS A 358 37.01 1.64 6.38
CA LYS A 358 37.88 1.66 7.57
C LYS A 358 38.12 3.11 7.97
N GLU A 359 38.64 3.30 9.18
CA GLU A 359 39.00 4.62 9.71
C GLU A 359 39.94 5.41 8.80
N SER A 360 40.84 4.73 8.09
CA SER A 360 41.79 5.35 7.15
C SER A 360 41.20 5.71 5.78
N ASP A 361 39.99 5.23 5.46
CA ASP A 361 39.43 5.27 4.11
C ASP A 361 37.89 5.38 4.16
N PHE A 362 37.40 6.52 4.67
CA PHE A 362 35.99 6.91 4.58
C PHE A 362 35.84 8.24 3.85
N LEU A 363 34.66 8.45 3.27
CA LEU A 363 34.31 9.65 2.51
C LEU A 363 34.29 10.88 3.43
N HIS A 364 35.10 11.88 3.10
CA HIS A 364 35.16 13.15 3.83
C HIS A 364 35.59 14.29 2.90
N LEU A 365 35.43 15.53 3.38
CA LEU A 365 35.88 16.72 2.68
C LEU A 365 37.26 17.14 3.17
N TYR A 366 38.15 17.51 2.25
CA TYR A 366 39.44 18.09 2.57
C TYR A 366 39.74 19.29 1.67
N ARG A 367 40.62 20.16 2.17
CA ARG A 367 41.13 21.32 1.47
C ARG A 367 42.52 21.02 0.92
N GLU A 368 42.69 21.24 -0.37
CA GLU A 368 43.98 21.14 -1.06
C GLU A 368 44.41 22.53 -1.55
N PHE A 369 45.69 22.85 -1.36
CA PHE A 369 46.29 24.06 -1.92
C PHE A 369 46.90 23.71 -3.28
N VAL A 370 46.29 24.21 -4.36
CA VAL A 370 46.79 24.00 -5.72
C VAL A 370 47.58 25.22 -6.17
N SER A 371 48.84 25.00 -6.54
CA SER A 371 49.72 26.03 -7.08
C SER A 371 49.47 26.22 -8.58
N SER A 372 48.51 27.07 -8.94
CA SER A 372 48.28 27.52 -10.32
C SER A 372 48.73 28.98 -10.49
N GLY A 373 49.99 29.19 -10.90
CA GLY A 373 50.57 30.53 -11.02
C GLY A 373 50.80 31.23 -9.67
N ASN A 374 51.30 32.47 -9.68
CA ASN A 374 51.92 33.19 -8.54
C ASN A 374 51.04 33.38 -7.26
N LEU A 375 49.84 32.79 -7.16
CA LEU A 375 49.00 32.79 -5.96
C LEU A 375 48.45 31.37 -5.70
N PRO A 376 48.64 30.79 -4.50
CA PRO A 376 48.04 29.51 -4.15
C PRO A 376 46.51 29.64 -4.06
N GLN A 377 45.78 28.76 -4.75
CA GLN A 377 44.32 28.71 -4.71
C GLN A 377 43.84 27.55 -3.83
N GLU A 378 42.97 27.85 -2.89
CA GLU A 378 42.31 26.86 -2.03
C GLU A 378 41.16 26.19 -2.78
N VAL A 379 41.20 24.86 -2.89
CA VAL A 379 40.11 24.07 -3.46
C VAL A 379 39.68 22.97 -2.49
N ASN A 380 38.37 22.83 -2.32
CA ASN A 380 37.77 21.76 -1.51
C ASN A 380 37.49 20.54 -2.39
N LYS A 381 37.86 19.37 -1.91
CA LYS A 381 37.73 18.09 -2.62
C LYS A 381 37.13 17.00 -1.74
N LEU A 382 36.53 16.01 -2.38
CA LEU A 382 36.13 14.75 -1.75
C LEU A 382 37.33 13.80 -1.68
N SER A 383 37.58 13.20 -0.52
CA SER A 383 38.57 12.14 -0.30
C SER A 383 37.88 10.81 -0.03
N GLY A 384 38.61 9.70 -0.21
CA GLY A 384 38.05 8.36 -0.10
C GLY A 384 37.04 8.04 -1.21
N VAL A 385 37.14 8.66 -2.38
CA VAL A 385 36.22 8.34 -3.48
C VAL A 385 36.66 7.08 -4.22
N SER A 386 35.69 6.34 -4.73
CA SER A 386 35.89 5.23 -5.66
C SER A 386 34.71 5.17 -6.62
N ASN A 387 34.87 4.48 -7.75
CA ASN A 387 33.79 4.24 -8.70
C ASN A 387 32.53 3.68 -8.00
N GLU A 388 32.71 2.69 -7.12
CA GLU A 388 31.61 2.12 -6.34
C GLU A 388 30.94 3.14 -5.41
N ARG A 389 31.74 3.97 -4.74
CA ARG A 389 31.22 5.02 -3.83
C ARG A 389 30.45 6.09 -4.59
N PHE A 390 30.84 6.44 -5.82
CA PHE A 390 30.06 7.35 -6.66
C PHE A 390 28.72 6.75 -7.10
N ASP A 391 28.61 5.45 -7.35
CA ASP A 391 27.30 4.82 -7.61
C ASP A 391 26.42 4.81 -6.35
N ARG A 392 27.00 4.46 -5.19
CA ARG A 392 26.27 4.53 -3.91
C ARG A 392 25.81 5.95 -3.57
N LEU A 393 26.66 6.97 -3.81
CA LEU A 393 26.29 8.38 -3.67
C LEU A 393 25.14 8.74 -4.61
N ASN A 394 25.20 8.31 -5.88
CA ASN A 394 24.15 8.59 -6.86
C ASN A 394 22.79 8.09 -6.36
N ARG A 395 22.74 6.84 -5.89
CA ARG A 395 21.51 6.22 -5.39
C ARG A 395 21.02 6.84 -4.08
N MET A 396 21.92 7.10 -3.13
CA MET A 396 21.55 7.68 -1.83
C MET A 396 21.00 9.09 -1.99
N ILE A 397 21.63 9.96 -2.80
CA ILE A 397 21.15 11.33 -3.01
C ILE A 397 19.78 11.32 -3.70
N ARG A 398 19.57 10.43 -4.68
CA ARG A 398 18.28 10.28 -5.35
C ARG A 398 17.20 9.81 -4.37
N LEU A 399 17.48 8.75 -3.62
CA LEU A 399 16.57 8.22 -2.62
C LEU A 399 16.23 9.26 -1.56
N TRP A 400 17.21 10.07 -1.15
CA TRP A 400 17.00 11.18 -0.23
C TRP A 400 15.99 12.20 -0.76
N LYS A 401 16.12 12.61 -2.02
CA LYS A 401 15.20 13.54 -2.66
C LYS A 401 13.80 12.96 -2.85
N TRP A 402 13.66 11.65 -3.07
CA TRP A 402 12.37 11.00 -3.30
C TRP A 402 11.59 10.72 -2.01
N VAL A 403 12.26 10.25 -0.96
CA VAL A 403 11.61 9.81 0.28
C VAL A 403 11.39 10.96 1.28
N ASN A 404 12.10 12.08 1.11
CA ASN A 404 11.99 13.28 1.94
C ASN A 404 12.15 13.01 3.46
N LEU A 405 13.11 12.15 3.81
CA LEU A 405 13.54 11.89 5.18
C LEU A 405 14.98 12.39 5.40
N PRO A 406 15.42 12.61 6.66
CA PRO A 406 16.83 12.88 6.94
C PRO A 406 17.74 11.76 6.42
N VAL A 407 18.90 12.12 5.85
CA VAL A 407 19.80 11.15 5.20
C VAL A 407 20.25 10.04 6.15
N ASP A 408 20.53 10.38 7.41
CA ASP A 408 20.96 9.42 8.42
C ASP A 408 19.88 8.37 8.73
N LYS A 409 18.60 8.76 8.62
CA LYS A 409 17.45 7.87 8.81
C LYS A 409 17.22 6.98 7.59
N ILE A 410 17.42 7.50 6.38
CA ILE A 410 17.36 6.70 5.15
C ILE A 410 18.49 5.68 5.14
N ASP A 411 19.72 6.09 5.47
CA ASP A 411 20.87 5.19 5.62
C ASP A 411 20.59 4.12 6.67
N LEU A 412 20.02 4.49 7.83
CA LEU A 412 19.61 3.52 8.85
C LEU A 412 18.61 2.51 8.32
N LEU A 413 17.52 2.93 7.66
CA LEU A 413 16.50 2.03 7.12
C LEU A 413 17.10 1.06 6.10
N VAL A 414 17.78 1.60 5.08
CA VAL A 414 18.40 0.82 4.00
C VAL A 414 19.44 -0.16 4.54
N THR A 415 20.32 0.29 5.43
CA THR A 415 21.39 -0.57 5.97
C THR A 415 20.86 -1.60 6.96
N SER A 416 19.78 -1.30 7.68
CA SER A 416 19.10 -2.28 8.53
C SER A 416 18.46 -3.38 7.69
N THR A 417 17.83 -3.03 6.56
CA THR A 417 17.33 -4.00 5.58
C THR A 417 18.48 -4.87 5.06
N MET A 418 19.57 -4.28 4.58
CA MET A 418 20.71 -5.04 4.03
C MET A 418 21.37 -5.95 5.08
N ARG A 419 21.45 -5.51 6.35
CA ARG A 419 21.99 -6.32 7.44
C ARG A 419 21.06 -7.47 7.82
N ALA A 420 19.74 -7.27 7.75
CA ALA A 420 18.77 -8.33 7.97
C ALA A 420 18.82 -9.44 6.89
N GLU A 421 19.33 -9.13 5.69
CA GLU A 421 19.59 -10.16 4.66
C GLU A 421 20.80 -11.05 4.96
N GLY A 422 21.66 -10.64 5.90
CA GLY A 422 22.80 -11.43 6.36
C GLY A 422 23.78 -11.80 5.23
N ASP A 423 24.15 -13.08 5.18
CA ASP A 423 25.16 -13.59 4.24
C ASP A 423 24.78 -13.43 2.76
N SER A 424 23.49 -13.27 2.47
CA SER A 424 22.96 -13.06 1.13
C SER A 424 23.30 -11.68 0.54
N ASN A 425 23.64 -10.69 1.38
CA ASN A 425 23.98 -9.34 0.93
C ASN A 425 25.18 -8.73 1.67
N LYS A 426 26.30 -9.48 1.72
CA LYS A 426 27.56 -8.99 2.32
C LYS A 426 28.08 -7.69 1.71
N GLN A 427 27.71 -7.42 0.47
CA GLN A 427 28.16 -6.23 -0.27
C GLN A 427 27.30 -4.99 0.02
N LEU A 428 26.26 -5.07 0.87
CA LEU A 428 25.34 -3.97 1.16
C LEU A 428 24.82 -3.29 -0.12
N GLN A 429 24.26 -4.09 -1.03
CA GLN A 429 23.66 -3.62 -2.29
C GLN A 429 22.17 -3.39 -2.13
N MET A 430 21.64 -2.31 -2.72
CA MET A 430 20.19 -2.11 -2.77
C MET A 430 19.58 -3.12 -3.74
N ASN A 431 18.41 -3.63 -3.38
CA ASN A 431 17.73 -4.70 -4.11
C ASN A 431 16.21 -4.60 -3.92
N GLU A 432 15.48 -5.62 -4.37
CA GLU A 432 14.03 -5.68 -4.21
C GLU A 432 13.59 -5.53 -2.75
N ASN A 433 14.23 -6.20 -1.78
CA ASN A 433 13.89 -6.06 -0.36
C ASN A 433 14.01 -4.61 0.15
N THR A 434 14.90 -3.80 -0.44
CA THR A 434 14.97 -2.36 -0.16
C THR A 434 13.68 -1.65 -0.60
N LEU A 435 13.16 -1.97 -1.79
CA LEU A 435 11.89 -1.44 -2.29
C LEU A 435 10.69 -1.96 -1.47
N ARG A 436 10.70 -3.24 -1.07
CA ARG A 436 9.68 -3.84 -0.20
C ARG A 436 9.59 -3.12 1.14
N MET A 437 10.76 -2.92 1.75
CA MET A 437 10.87 -2.18 3.01
C MET A 437 10.32 -0.76 2.85
N LEU A 438 10.70 -0.03 1.80
CA LEU A 438 10.20 1.33 1.58
C LEU A 438 8.67 1.35 1.47
N GLY A 439 8.06 0.42 0.74
CA GLY A 439 6.60 0.36 0.61
C GLY A 439 5.88 0.09 1.93
N ILE A 440 6.36 -0.87 2.73
CA ILE A 440 5.77 -1.14 4.06
C ILE A 440 6.01 0.04 5.00
N PHE A 441 7.20 0.63 4.99
CA PHE A 441 7.51 1.80 5.81
C PHE A 441 6.60 2.97 5.47
N HIS A 442 6.36 3.28 4.19
CA HIS A 442 5.46 4.37 3.81
C HIS A 442 4.02 4.09 4.25
N HIS A 443 3.55 2.85 4.08
CA HIS A 443 2.23 2.41 4.57
C HIS A 443 2.12 2.60 6.09
N TRP A 444 3.07 2.09 6.87
CA TRP A 444 3.03 2.16 8.34
C TRP A 444 3.29 3.57 8.89
N ASN A 445 4.08 4.38 8.19
CA ASN A 445 4.30 5.78 8.56
C ASN A 445 3.01 6.60 8.34
N LYS A 446 2.29 6.35 7.24
CA LYS A 446 1.03 7.04 6.96
C LYS A 446 -0.12 6.54 7.85
N LYS A 447 -0.21 5.24 8.13
CA LYS A 447 -1.30 4.61 8.90
C LYS A 447 -1.10 4.67 10.42
N TYR A 448 0.12 4.36 10.91
CA TYR A 448 0.44 4.25 12.33
C TYR A 448 1.43 5.31 12.84
N HIS A 449 1.92 6.21 11.98
CA HIS A 449 2.91 7.24 12.34
C HIS A 449 4.21 6.66 12.93
N ILE A 450 4.64 5.50 12.43
CA ILE A 450 5.90 4.88 12.88
C ILE A 450 7.12 5.73 12.48
N SER A 451 8.06 5.89 13.42
CA SER A 451 9.32 6.59 13.11
C SER A 451 10.28 5.70 12.30
N PRO A 452 11.23 6.28 11.54
CA PRO A 452 12.27 5.50 10.88
C PRO A 452 13.12 4.66 11.84
N ASP A 453 13.37 5.16 13.06
CA ASP A 453 14.15 4.45 14.07
C ASP A 453 13.39 3.25 14.64
N ASP A 454 12.08 3.40 14.89
CA ASP A 454 11.20 2.31 15.28
C ASP A 454 11.18 1.22 14.22
N PHE A 455 10.94 1.60 12.95
CA PHE A 455 10.86 0.65 11.86
C PHE A 455 12.19 -0.10 11.65
N ALA A 456 13.32 0.61 11.72
CA ALA A 456 14.65 0.00 11.67
C ALA A 456 14.89 -1.00 12.82
N ALA A 457 14.39 -0.70 14.02
CA ALA A 457 14.47 -1.60 15.16
C ALA A 457 13.59 -2.86 15.00
N LEU A 458 12.43 -2.73 14.33
CA LEU A 458 11.54 -3.85 13.97
C LEU A 458 12.21 -4.83 13.01
N ILE A 459 12.90 -4.33 11.98
CA ILE A 459 13.51 -5.18 10.95
C ILE A 459 14.88 -5.73 11.32
N TYR A 460 15.63 -5.06 12.21
CA TYR A 460 17.00 -5.46 12.57
C TYR A 460 17.35 -5.22 14.04
N GLN A 461 17.69 -3.99 14.44
CA GLN A 461 18.11 -3.69 15.83
C GLN A 461 17.96 -2.19 16.16
N ILE A 462 17.86 -1.89 17.46
CA ILE A 462 17.84 -0.51 17.97
C ILE A 462 19.19 0.15 17.67
N THR A 463 19.18 1.38 17.15
CA THR A 463 20.41 2.14 16.92
C THR A 463 20.94 2.79 18.21
N PRO A 464 22.21 2.55 18.59
CA PRO A 464 22.87 3.25 19.69
C PRO A 464 23.55 4.54 19.23
N PHE A 465 23.37 4.93 17.96
CA PHE A 465 24.01 6.08 17.35
C PHE A 465 23.05 7.24 17.11
N SER A 466 23.60 8.44 16.95
CA SER A 466 22.90 9.66 16.52
C SER A 466 23.85 10.58 15.76
N THR A 467 23.29 11.60 15.10
CA THR A 467 24.04 12.69 14.46
C THR A 467 23.88 14.00 15.25
N GLY A 468 24.89 14.87 15.19
CA GLY A 468 24.76 16.25 15.69
C GLY A 468 24.67 16.35 17.21
N THR A 469 23.64 17.04 17.69
CA THR A 469 23.33 17.21 19.12
C THR A 469 22.18 16.33 19.58
N ALA A 470 21.63 15.48 18.71
CA ALA A 470 20.54 14.58 19.06
C ALA A 470 20.98 13.53 20.07
N ILE A 471 20.02 13.03 20.85
CA ILE A 471 20.21 11.92 21.79
C ILE A 471 20.07 10.61 21.00
N PRO A 472 20.97 9.62 21.15
CA PRO A 472 20.83 8.31 20.52
C PRO A 472 19.48 7.63 20.83
N PHE A 473 18.91 6.91 19.85
CA PHE A 473 17.58 6.30 19.98
C PHE A 473 17.49 5.33 21.17
N PHE A 474 18.53 4.52 21.41
CA PHE A 474 18.64 3.69 22.62
C PHE A 474 18.44 4.50 23.91
N ASP A 475 19.10 5.66 24.03
CA ASP A 475 19.01 6.50 25.23
C ASP A 475 17.66 7.22 25.33
N GLN A 476 17.02 7.54 24.20
CA GLN A 476 15.67 8.11 24.20
C GLN A 476 14.65 7.15 24.81
N ILE A 477 14.79 5.84 24.54
CA ILE A 477 13.87 4.81 25.05
C ILE A 477 14.19 4.47 26.51
N PHE A 478 15.45 4.16 26.83
CA PHE A 478 15.80 3.54 28.11
C PHE A 478 16.39 4.51 29.14
N ASN A 479 16.96 5.64 28.71
CA ASN A 479 17.79 6.51 29.55
C ASN A 479 17.32 7.97 29.59
N SER A 480 16.03 8.23 29.34
CA SER A 480 15.50 9.58 29.51
C SER A 480 15.60 10.04 30.98
N SER A 481 15.98 11.30 31.19
CA SER A 481 16.42 11.86 32.49
C SER A 481 15.37 11.83 33.62
N ALA A 482 14.14 11.44 33.32
CA ALA A 482 13.05 11.29 34.29
C ALA A 482 12.93 9.87 34.87
N LEU A 483 13.67 8.88 34.35
CA LEU A 483 13.40 7.46 34.64
C LEU A 483 14.24 6.87 35.78
N PHE A 484 15.53 7.19 35.89
CA PHE A 484 16.43 6.58 36.88
C PHE A 484 17.62 7.47 37.26
N ASP A 485 18.10 7.34 38.51
CA ASP A 485 19.37 7.95 38.96
C ASP A 485 20.62 7.33 38.29
N THR A 486 20.50 6.09 37.77
CA THR A 486 21.55 5.41 37.03
C THR A 486 21.02 4.89 35.69
N PRO A 487 21.72 5.14 34.56
CA PRO A 487 21.25 4.67 33.25
C PRO A 487 21.30 3.14 33.11
N LEU A 488 20.51 2.60 32.19
CA LEU A 488 20.67 1.24 31.66
C LEU A 488 21.90 1.22 30.74
N VAL A 489 22.86 0.36 31.06
CA VAL A 489 24.11 0.21 30.32
C VAL A 489 24.14 -1.16 29.64
N ILE A 490 24.45 -1.19 28.35
CA ILE A 490 24.74 -2.41 27.61
C ILE A 490 26.20 -2.78 27.90
N ASP A 491 26.41 -3.84 28.68
CA ASP A 491 27.72 -4.30 29.14
C ASP A 491 27.95 -5.81 28.95
N ASP A 492 27.03 -6.48 28.24
CA ASP A 492 27.01 -7.93 28.02
C ASP A 492 26.96 -8.76 29.32
N SER A 493 26.63 -8.15 30.47
CA SER A 493 26.47 -8.87 31.73
C SER A 493 25.21 -9.76 31.72
N GLU A 494 25.29 -10.92 32.36
CA GLU A 494 24.15 -11.82 32.51
C GLU A 494 23.15 -11.27 33.55
N PHE A 495 21.91 -11.04 33.12
CA PHE A 495 20.86 -10.45 33.97
C PHE A 495 19.66 -11.38 34.21
N TYR A 496 19.46 -12.40 33.37
CA TYR A 496 18.35 -13.34 33.50
C TYR A 496 18.79 -14.77 33.16
N SER A 497 18.61 -15.68 34.10
CA SER A 497 18.82 -17.12 33.98
C SER A 497 17.95 -17.88 34.99
N GLU A 498 17.96 -19.22 34.96
CA GLU A 498 17.24 -20.06 35.94
C GLU A 498 17.71 -19.83 37.39
N THR A 499 18.96 -19.37 37.58
CA THR A 499 19.58 -19.21 38.90
C THR A 499 19.84 -17.75 39.31
N LYS A 500 19.73 -16.81 38.37
CA LYS A 500 20.05 -15.39 38.59
C LYS A 500 19.02 -14.49 37.90
N GLN A 501 18.43 -13.57 38.66
CA GLN A 501 17.60 -12.48 38.15
C GLN A 501 18.12 -11.16 38.72
N ASP A 502 18.50 -10.23 37.85
CA ASP A 502 18.92 -8.89 38.23
C ASP A 502 17.74 -7.92 38.17
N ASP A 503 17.10 -7.71 39.33
CA ASP A 503 15.90 -6.88 39.47
C ASP A 503 16.11 -5.43 39.01
N ILE A 504 17.35 -4.92 39.08
CA ILE A 504 17.66 -3.54 38.68
C ILE A 504 17.59 -3.42 37.15
N ILE A 505 18.25 -4.33 36.43
CA ILE A 505 18.23 -4.34 34.96
C ILE A 505 16.81 -4.63 34.45
N ILE A 506 16.11 -5.57 35.08
CA ILE A 506 14.72 -5.90 34.76
C ILE A 506 13.80 -4.69 34.94
N SER A 507 13.89 -3.99 36.07
CA SER A 507 13.10 -2.78 36.32
C SER A 507 13.37 -1.67 35.30
N LYS A 508 14.63 -1.48 34.91
CA LYS A 508 15.03 -0.53 33.86
C LYS A 508 14.47 -0.89 32.49
N LEU A 509 14.56 -2.15 32.10
CA LEU A 509 13.97 -2.65 30.85
C LEU A 509 12.46 -2.48 30.84
N CYS A 510 11.77 -2.88 31.91
CA CYS A 510 10.33 -2.74 32.07
C CYS A 510 9.89 -1.27 31.93
N THR A 511 10.61 -0.36 32.55
CA THR A 511 10.29 1.07 32.51
C THR A 511 10.52 1.67 31.11
N GLY A 512 11.65 1.37 30.47
CA GLY A 512 11.94 1.84 29.10
C GLY A 512 10.97 1.27 28.07
N LEU A 513 10.61 -0.01 28.21
CA LEU A 513 9.61 -0.67 27.36
C LEU A 513 8.18 -0.31 27.74
N LYS A 514 7.93 0.35 28.89
CA LYS A 514 6.61 0.64 29.45
C LYS A 514 5.74 -0.62 29.62
N ILE A 515 6.31 -1.66 30.23
CA ILE A 515 5.65 -2.93 30.55
C ILE A 515 5.82 -3.27 32.03
N GLU A 516 5.02 -4.21 32.53
CA GLU A 516 5.17 -4.70 33.90
C GLU A 516 6.18 -5.85 34.01
N ALA A 517 6.72 -6.08 35.20
CA ALA A 517 7.67 -7.18 35.45
C ALA A 517 7.08 -8.56 35.13
N LYS A 518 5.76 -8.74 35.30
CA LYS A 518 5.04 -9.96 34.92
C LYS A 518 5.10 -10.24 33.42
N ASP A 519 5.04 -9.19 32.59
CA ASP A 519 5.08 -9.32 31.14
C ASP A 519 6.48 -9.70 30.68
N LEU A 520 7.51 -9.06 31.25
CA LEU A 520 8.90 -9.42 30.97
C LEU A 520 9.21 -10.87 31.39
N ALA A 521 8.68 -11.34 32.52
CA ALA A 521 8.86 -12.72 32.98
C ALA A 521 8.27 -13.75 32.00
N LEU A 522 7.21 -13.40 31.27
CA LEU A 522 6.63 -14.24 30.21
C LEU A 522 7.45 -14.16 28.90
N LEU A 523 7.99 -12.98 28.57
CA LEU A 523 8.75 -12.75 27.34
C LEU A 523 10.19 -13.29 27.42
N ALA A 524 10.83 -13.26 28.59
CA ALA A 524 12.23 -13.61 28.74
C ALA A 524 12.56 -15.07 28.34
N PRO A 525 11.76 -16.09 28.73
CA PRO A 525 11.96 -17.46 28.23
C PRO A 525 11.85 -17.57 26.70
N LEU A 526 10.90 -16.84 26.09
CA LEU A 526 10.69 -16.85 24.64
C LEU A 526 11.88 -16.24 23.90
N VAL A 527 12.41 -15.12 24.38
CA VAL A 527 13.61 -14.47 23.83
C VAL A 527 14.85 -15.37 24.00
N ALA A 528 15.00 -16.01 25.16
CA ALA A 528 16.09 -16.95 25.42
C ALA A 528 16.08 -18.14 24.45
N GLU A 529 14.92 -18.78 24.28
CA GLU A 529 14.74 -19.89 23.32
C GLU A 529 15.01 -19.44 21.88
N SER A 530 14.53 -18.25 21.50
CA SER A 530 14.64 -17.73 20.13
C SER A 530 16.07 -17.37 19.75
N ILE A 531 16.88 -16.92 20.70
CA ILE A 531 18.31 -16.64 20.51
C ILE A 531 19.17 -17.92 20.65
N GLY A 532 18.58 -19.02 21.14
CA GLY A 532 19.29 -20.29 21.36
C GLY A 532 20.21 -20.28 22.58
N LYS A 533 19.94 -19.41 23.57
CA LYS A 533 20.71 -19.30 24.81
C LYS A 533 19.83 -19.67 26.02
N LYS A 534 20.44 -20.26 27.05
CA LYS A 534 19.74 -20.54 28.33
C LYS A 534 19.70 -19.33 29.26
N SER A 535 20.59 -18.38 29.06
CA SER A 535 20.65 -17.13 29.82
C SER A 535 20.72 -15.92 28.89
N LEU A 536 20.19 -14.80 29.38
CA LEU A 536 20.14 -13.53 28.68
C LEU A 536 21.19 -12.59 29.23
N THR A 537 21.95 -12.00 28.31
CA THR A 537 22.93 -10.96 28.59
C THR A 537 22.37 -9.60 28.19
N CYS A 538 22.79 -8.54 28.91
CA CYS A 538 22.46 -7.15 28.62
C CYS A 538 23.21 -6.70 27.36
N SER A 539 22.79 -7.24 26.22
CA SER A 539 23.39 -7.07 24.90
C SER A 539 22.38 -6.42 23.95
N LEU A 540 22.87 -5.68 22.96
CA LEU A 540 22.02 -4.96 22.01
C LEU A 540 21.03 -5.87 21.26
N PRO A 541 21.40 -7.10 20.81
CA PRO A 541 20.44 -8.00 20.15
C PRO A 541 19.30 -8.45 21.07
N VAL A 542 19.59 -8.74 22.34
CA VAL A 542 18.59 -9.17 23.33
C VAL A 542 17.62 -8.03 23.64
N ILE A 543 18.13 -6.83 23.91
CA ILE A 543 17.28 -5.65 24.18
C ILE A 543 16.41 -5.32 22.96
N SER A 544 16.98 -5.41 21.76
CA SER A 544 16.24 -5.20 20.52
C SER A 544 15.13 -6.24 20.32
N ALA A 545 15.34 -7.50 20.73
CA ALA A 545 14.30 -8.53 20.68
C ALA A 545 13.11 -8.23 21.59
N PHE A 546 13.35 -7.80 22.83
CA PHE A 546 12.27 -7.36 23.71
C PHE A 546 11.55 -6.14 23.13
N TYR A 547 12.29 -5.17 22.60
CA TYR A 547 11.72 -3.99 21.96
C TYR A 547 10.82 -4.36 20.78
N ARG A 548 11.26 -5.27 19.90
CA ARG A 548 10.48 -5.71 18.75
C ARG A 548 9.12 -6.28 19.11
N ILE A 549 9.07 -7.28 20.00
CA ILE A 549 7.80 -7.91 20.37
C ILE A 549 6.86 -6.88 20.98
N VAL A 550 7.36 -6.07 21.91
CA VAL A 550 6.56 -5.08 22.63
C VAL A 550 6.06 -3.98 21.69
N GLN A 551 6.94 -3.42 20.87
CA GLN A 551 6.63 -2.31 20.00
C GLN A 551 5.74 -2.73 18.82
N LEU A 552 5.99 -3.90 18.21
CA LEU A 552 5.14 -4.46 17.15
C LEU A 552 3.70 -4.66 17.66
N SER A 553 3.55 -5.24 18.86
CA SER A 553 2.23 -5.43 19.48
C SER A 553 1.54 -4.10 19.73
N ARG A 554 2.27 -3.13 20.29
CA ARG A 554 1.75 -1.80 20.64
C ARG A 554 1.29 -1.00 19.44
N ILE A 555 2.05 -1.01 18.34
CA ILE A 555 1.72 -0.28 17.11
C ILE A 555 0.37 -0.76 16.56
N LEU A 556 0.10 -2.06 16.66
CA LEU A 556 -1.16 -2.68 16.24
C LEU A 556 -2.27 -2.63 17.30
N GLY A 557 -2.06 -1.90 18.41
CA GLY A 557 -3.06 -1.73 19.47
C GLY A 557 -3.23 -2.94 20.39
N LEU A 558 -2.30 -3.89 20.41
CA LEU A 558 -2.32 -5.09 21.25
C LEU A 558 -1.43 -4.94 22.49
N THR A 559 -1.75 -5.69 23.55
CA THR A 559 -0.80 -5.94 24.64
C THR A 559 0.32 -6.88 24.20
N PRO A 560 1.51 -6.86 24.85
CA PRO A 560 2.60 -7.77 24.48
C PRO A 560 2.22 -9.25 24.58
N GLN A 561 1.35 -9.61 25.52
CA GLN A 561 0.86 -10.97 25.69
C GLN A 561 -0.04 -11.39 24.52
N GLU A 562 -0.99 -10.53 24.15
CA GLU A 562 -1.86 -10.76 22.99
C GLU A 562 -1.05 -10.85 21.69
N GLY A 563 -0.01 -10.01 21.53
CA GLY A 563 0.86 -10.08 20.37
C GLY A 563 1.59 -11.42 20.23
N VAL A 564 2.13 -11.95 21.34
CA VAL A 564 2.74 -13.30 21.36
C VAL A 564 1.72 -14.37 21.00
N VAL A 565 0.52 -14.33 21.60
CA VAL A 565 -0.54 -15.29 21.31
C VAL A 565 -0.91 -15.25 19.82
N LEU A 566 -1.11 -14.05 19.26
CA LEU A 566 -1.49 -13.89 17.86
C LEU A 566 -0.40 -14.42 16.91
N LEU A 567 0.88 -14.10 17.17
CA LEU A 567 2.01 -14.60 16.38
C LEU A 567 2.09 -16.14 16.41
N THR A 568 1.84 -16.74 17.58
CA THR A 568 1.78 -18.20 17.71
C THR A 568 0.60 -18.80 16.94
N LEU A 569 -0.56 -18.15 16.92
CA LEU A 569 -1.74 -18.64 16.21
C LEU A 569 -1.59 -18.58 14.68
N ILE A 570 -0.99 -17.51 14.14
CA ILE A 570 -0.87 -17.34 12.68
C ILE A 570 0.28 -18.16 12.07
N GLY A 571 1.42 -18.26 12.76
CA GLY A 571 2.65 -18.82 12.18
C GLY A 571 3.45 -19.75 13.08
N GLY A 572 2.95 -20.00 14.30
CA GLY A 572 3.58 -20.87 15.28
C GLY A 572 4.97 -20.40 15.75
N ASN A 573 5.72 -21.34 16.30
CA ASN A 573 7.03 -21.05 16.91
C ASN A 573 8.07 -20.52 15.91
N LYS A 574 7.95 -20.81 14.61
CA LYS A 574 8.91 -20.31 13.60
C LYS A 574 8.83 -18.79 13.47
N VAL A 575 7.62 -18.26 13.43
CA VAL A 575 7.35 -16.81 13.30
C VAL A 575 7.68 -16.10 14.60
N LEU A 576 7.28 -16.67 15.74
CA LEU A 576 7.62 -16.12 17.05
C LEU A 576 9.14 -16.00 17.24
N LYS A 577 9.91 -17.01 16.81
CA LYS A 577 11.39 -16.99 16.90
C LYS A 577 12.05 -15.88 16.10
N GLN A 578 11.44 -15.40 15.01
CA GLN A 578 12.01 -14.27 14.26
C GLN A 578 11.78 -12.93 14.96
N VAL A 579 10.58 -12.71 15.50
CA VAL A 579 10.24 -11.47 16.20
C VAL A 579 10.99 -11.39 17.53
N ALA A 580 11.00 -12.51 18.28
CA ALA A 580 11.63 -12.64 19.59
C ALA A 580 13.14 -12.99 19.55
N GLY A 581 13.67 -13.29 18.37
CA GLY A 581 15.08 -13.60 18.13
C GLY A 581 15.72 -12.57 17.22
N ILE A 582 16.66 -12.99 16.38
CA ILE A 582 17.29 -12.11 15.39
C ILE A 582 16.49 -12.21 14.08
N PRO A 583 15.85 -11.12 13.60
CA PRO A 583 15.07 -11.15 12.37
C PRO A 583 15.98 -11.32 11.15
N TYR A 584 15.42 -11.84 10.07
CA TYR A 584 16.11 -11.93 8.78
C TYR A 584 15.17 -11.58 7.63
N LEU A 585 15.76 -11.25 6.47
CA LEU A 585 15.07 -11.05 5.20
C LEU A 585 15.54 -12.10 4.20
N SER A 586 14.59 -12.82 3.61
CA SER A 586 14.87 -13.83 2.61
C SER A 586 15.00 -13.19 1.22
N GLN A 587 15.84 -13.78 0.36
CA GLN A 587 15.98 -13.33 -1.03
C GLN A 587 14.68 -13.60 -1.81
N SER A 588 14.39 -12.72 -2.78
CA SER A 588 13.29 -12.90 -3.72
C SER A 588 13.43 -14.19 -4.54
N GLY A 589 12.32 -14.89 -4.77
CA GLY A 589 12.25 -16.09 -5.62
C GLY A 589 11.16 -17.08 -5.23
N ASN A 590 10.94 -18.10 -6.08
CA ASN A 590 9.83 -19.06 -6.00
C ASN A 590 9.75 -19.92 -4.72
N ASN A 591 10.75 -19.90 -3.83
CA ASN A 591 10.79 -20.65 -2.57
C ASN A 591 11.22 -19.76 -1.39
N ARG A 592 10.79 -18.51 -1.40
CA ARG A 592 11.08 -17.51 -0.38
C ARG A 592 10.50 -17.93 0.98
N GLN A 593 11.36 -18.01 2.00
CA GLN A 593 10.95 -18.27 3.38
C GLN A 593 10.25 -17.03 3.97
N THR A 594 9.31 -17.25 4.89
CA THR A 594 8.66 -16.19 5.67
C THR A 594 9.71 -15.32 6.35
N ASP A 595 9.67 -14.02 6.09
CA ASP A 595 10.57 -13.04 6.70
C ASP A 595 9.84 -12.08 7.64
N ILE A 596 10.59 -11.20 8.31
CA ILE A 596 10.02 -10.25 9.26
C ILE A 596 9.00 -9.29 8.64
N LEU A 597 9.17 -8.91 7.36
CA LEU A 597 8.23 -8.04 6.65
C LEU A 597 6.90 -8.74 6.38
N ASP A 598 6.93 -10.02 5.99
CA ASP A 598 5.71 -10.83 5.85
C ASP A 598 4.98 -10.97 7.19
N ILE A 599 5.73 -11.19 8.28
CA ILE A 599 5.17 -11.33 9.63
C ILE A 599 4.47 -10.04 10.05
N MET A 600 5.09 -8.88 9.82
CA MET A 600 4.50 -7.57 10.13
C MET A 600 3.16 -7.38 9.42
N ILE A 601 3.10 -7.67 8.12
CA ILE A 601 1.89 -7.56 7.31
C ILE A 601 0.83 -8.59 7.72
N ALA A 602 1.21 -9.85 7.92
CA ALA A 602 0.26 -10.89 8.31
C ALA A 602 -0.34 -10.60 9.70
N MET A 603 0.47 -10.08 10.63
CA MET A 603 -0.01 -9.65 11.94
C MET A 603 -0.94 -8.44 11.82
N GLU A 604 -0.61 -7.44 11.00
CA GLU A 604 -1.50 -6.29 10.70
C GLU A 604 -2.87 -6.78 10.17
N GLN A 605 -2.87 -7.62 9.13
CA GLN A 605 -4.10 -8.16 8.54
C GLN A 605 -4.93 -8.96 9.55
N ALA A 606 -4.29 -9.76 10.40
CA ALA A 606 -4.98 -10.52 11.43
C ALA A 606 -5.60 -9.59 12.48
N THR A 607 -4.90 -8.53 12.89
CA THR A 607 -5.45 -7.54 13.85
C THR A 607 -6.61 -6.75 13.29
N GLU A 608 -6.55 -6.37 12.01
CA GLU A 608 -7.64 -5.67 11.33
C GLU A 608 -8.87 -6.56 11.21
N TRP A 609 -8.68 -7.81 10.78
CA TRP A 609 -9.78 -8.77 10.70
C TRP A 609 -10.42 -9.04 12.08
N LEU A 610 -9.63 -9.12 13.16
CA LEU A 610 -10.16 -9.24 14.51
C LEU A 610 -10.97 -8.01 14.92
N ALA A 611 -10.47 -6.80 14.60
CA ALA A 611 -11.16 -5.54 14.88
C ALA A 611 -12.48 -5.41 14.12
N GLU A 612 -12.51 -5.74 12.83
CA GLU A 612 -13.72 -5.78 11.99
C GLU A 612 -14.80 -6.69 12.58
N ASN A 613 -14.37 -7.87 13.07
CA ASN A 613 -15.26 -8.87 13.67
C ASN A 613 -15.56 -8.63 15.14
N LYS A 614 -15.01 -7.57 15.76
CA LYS A 614 -15.13 -7.25 17.19
C LYS A 614 -14.69 -8.40 18.10
N LEU A 615 -13.62 -9.09 17.71
CA LEU A 615 -13.05 -10.23 18.44
C LEU A 615 -11.83 -9.81 19.24
N SER A 616 -11.74 -10.33 20.47
CA SER A 616 -10.50 -10.25 21.24
C SER A 616 -9.55 -11.38 20.84
N VAL A 617 -8.24 -11.17 21.00
CA VAL A 617 -7.23 -12.21 20.75
C VAL A 617 -7.47 -13.43 21.64
N GLY A 618 -7.92 -13.24 22.88
CA GLY A 618 -8.27 -14.34 23.79
C GLY A 618 -9.46 -15.17 23.28
N THR A 619 -10.51 -14.53 22.77
CA THR A 619 -11.64 -15.24 22.14
C THR A 619 -11.19 -16.03 20.92
N PHE A 620 -10.34 -15.43 20.10
CA PHE A 620 -9.79 -16.08 18.92
C PHE A 620 -8.90 -17.28 19.27
N GLN A 621 -8.08 -17.15 20.31
CA GLN A 621 -7.28 -18.24 20.86
C GLN A 621 -8.18 -19.39 21.32
N LEU A 622 -9.28 -19.10 22.03
CA LEU A 622 -10.24 -20.11 22.47
C LEU A 622 -10.88 -20.87 21.30
N PHE A 623 -11.11 -20.22 20.15
CA PHE A 623 -11.66 -20.89 18.97
C PHE A 623 -10.68 -21.91 18.36
N LEU A 624 -9.38 -21.62 18.42
CA LEU A 624 -8.34 -22.42 17.76
C LEU A 624 -7.71 -23.47 18.68
N LEU A 625 -7.68 -23.25 19.99
CA LEU A 625 -7.11 -24.19 20.97
C LEU A 625 -7.92 -25.50 21.00
N PRO A 626 -7.34 -26.64 20.57
CA PRO A 626 -8.01 -27.93 20.70
C PRO A 626 -8.06 -28.38 22.15
N ALA A 627 -9.14 -29.07 22.53
CA ALA A 627 -9.36 -29.54 23.90
C ALA A 627 -8.23 -30.43 24.46
N ASN A 628 -7.51 -31.13 23.59
CA ASN A 628 -6.44 -32.08 23.96
C ASN A 628 -5.17 -31.40 24.50
N GLU A 629 -5.02 -30.09 24.30
CA GLU A 629 -3.85 -29.32 24.76
C GLU A 629 -4.11 -28.62 26.10
N VAL A 630 -5.34 -28.71 26.62
CA VAL A 630 -5.76 -28.02 27.85
C VAL A 630 -6.03 -29.05 28.95
N VAL A 631 -5.34 -28.92 30.08
CA VAL A 631 -5.69 -29.69 31.28
C VAL A 631 -6.90 -29.02 31.93
N MET A 632 -8.05 -29.67 31.84
CA MET A 632 -9.29 -29.14 32.38
C MET A 632 -9.57 -29.71 33.77
N THR A 633 -10.18 -28.89 34.62
CA THR A 633 -10.71 -29.30 35.92
C THR A 633 -12.22 -29.15 35.90
N GLY A 634 -12.93 -30.10 36.52
CA GLY A 634 -14.37 -30.02 36.63
C GLY A 634 -14.81 -28.82 37.46
N ASN A 635 -16.04 -28.35 37.24
CA ASN A 635 -16.64 -27.30 38.07
C ASN A 635 -18.02 -27.72 38.61
N ALA A 636 -18.51 -27.01 39.63
CA ALA A 636 -19.80 -27.31 40.26
C ALA A 636 -20.99 -27.19 39.29
N ALA A 637 -20.90 -26.33 38.27
CA ALA A 637 -21.95 -26.17 37.26
C ALA A 637 -22.07 -27.41 36.37
N GLN A 638 -20.94 -28.01 35.97
CA GLN A 638 -20.91 -29.27 35.22
C GLN A 638 -21.50 -30.43 36.03
N ILE A 639 -21.23 -30.49 37.34
CA ILE A 639 -21.84 -31.49 38.24
C ILE A 639 -23.36 -31.33 38.28
N ALA A 640 -23.84 -30.10 38.46
CA ALA A 640 -25.27 -29.82 38.46
C ALA A 640 -25.91 -30.24 37.12
N PHE A 641 -25.24 -29.97 36.01
CA PHE A 641 -25.69 -30.37 34.67
C PHE A 641 -25.71 -31.91 34.50
N ILE A 642 -24.65 -32.62 34.89
CA ILE A 642 -24.59 -34.10 34.84
C ILE A 642 -25.73 -34.70 35.67
N ASN A 643 -26.00 -34.16 36.86
CA ASN A 643 -27.10 -34.60 37.70
C ASN A 643 -28.46 -34.37 37.04
N GLN A 644 -28.67 -33.22 36.39
CA GLN A 644 -29.89 -32.94 35.64
C GLN A 644 -30.08 -33.93 34.49
N VAL A 645 -29.03 -34.22 33.71
CA VAL A 645 -29.09 -35.23 32.63
C VAL A 645 -29.37 -36.62 33.20
N GLY A 646 -28.74 -36.98 34.32
CA GLY A 646 -28.91 -38.28 34.99
C GLY A 646 -30.34 -38.58 35.46
N LEU A 647 -31.14 -37.55 35.77
CA LEU A 647 -32.56 -37.71 36.13
C LEU A 647 -33.40 -38.33 35.00
N HIS A 648 -32.95 -38.20 33.75
CA HIS A 648 -33.63 -38.73 32.56
C HIS A 648 -33.20 -40.17 32.18
N ARG A 649 -32.37 -40.83 33.01
CA ARG A 649 -31.90 -42.20 32.76
C ARG A 649 -33.03 -43.21 32.56
N ASN A 650 -34.10 -43.09 33.35
CA ASN A 650 -35.18 -44.07 33.39
C ASN A 650 -36.32 -43.75 32.43
N SER A 651 -36.34 -42.56 31.81
CA SER A 651 -37.50 -42.14 31.02
C SER A 651 -37.67 -42.96 29.74
N GLU A 652 -36.60 -43.49 29.12
CA GLU A 652 -36.66 -44.03 27.74
C GLU A 652 -35.56 -45.09 27.46
N SER A 653 -35.39 -46.07 28.37
CA SER A 653 -34.45 -47.19 28.15
C SER A 653 -35.09 -48.32 27.34
N LEU A 654 -34.37 -48.82 26.33
CA LEU A 654 -34.78 -50.01 25.60
C LEU A 654 -34.66 -51.22 26.54
N THR A 655 -35.79 -51.88 26.84
CA THR A 655 -35.84 -53.04 27.75
C THR A 655 -36.38 -54.26 27.03
N LEU A 656 -36.21 -55.44 27.64
CA LEU A 656 -36.80 -56.68 27.10
C LEU A 656 -38.34 -56.62 27.02
N GLU A 657 -38.95 -55.76 27.85
CA GLU A 657 -40.39 -55.50 27.89
C GLU A 657 -40.84 -54.55 26.77
N SER A 658 -40.01 -53.57 26.36
CA SER A 658 -40.37 -52.68 25.25
C SER A 658 -40.51 -53.41 23.92
N LEU A 659 -39.83 -54.55 23.75
CA LEU A 659 -39.94 -55.43 22.57
C LEU A 659 -41.02 -56.53 22.72
N SER A 660 -41.81 -56.51 23.79
CA SER A 660 -42.95 -57.40 23.96
C SER A 660 -44.20 -56.80 23.33
N SER A 661 -44.52 -57.19 22.10
CA SER A 661 -45.80 -56.86 21.48
C SER A 661 -46.82 -57.98 21.70
N ASN A 662 -48.11 -57.62 21.80
CA ASN A 662 -49.24 -58.57 21.88
C ASN A 662 -49.45 -59.42 20.61
N THR A 663 -48.59 -59.27 19.60
CA THR A 663 -48.70 -59.85 18.26
C THR A 663 -47.67 -60.93 17.96
N LEU A 664 -46.80 -61.26 18.91
CA LEU A 664 -45.81 -62.34 18.74
C LEU A 664 -46.52 -63.71 18.70
N PRO A 665 -46.38 -64.50 17.62
CA PRO A 665 -47.03 -65.80 17.53
C PRO A 665 -46.42 -66.79 18.54
N ALA A 666 -47.28 -67.54 19.25
CA ALA A 666 -46.84 -68.50 20.26
C ALA A 666 -46.25 -69.79 19.67
N LEU A 667 -46.64 -70.11 18.42
CA LEU A 667 -46.28 -71.34 17.71
C LEU A 667 -45.64 -70.99 16.35
N ASP A 668 -44.68 -71.79 15.92
CA ASP A 668 -44.09 -71.71 14.59
C ASP A 668 -44.96 -72.41 13.53
N ASN A 669 -44.52 -72.38 12.26
CA ASN A 669 -45.26 -73.01 11.16
C ASN A 669 -45.41 -74.54 11.29
N ASN A 670 -44.67 -75.17 12.21
CA ASN A 670 -44.71 -76.61 12.50
C ASN A 670 -45.50 -76.95 13.78
N GLY A 671 -45.97 -75.95 14.53
CA GLY A 671 -46.70 -76.13 15.79
C GLY A 671 -45.83 -76.21 17.04
N ASP A 672 -44.54 -75.85 16.95
CA ASP A 672 -43.61 -75.81 18.09
C ASP A 672 -43.62 -74.44 18.78
N LEU A 673 -43.45 -74.45 20.11
CA LEU A 673 -43.40 -73.23 20.93
C LEU A 673 -42.16 -72.39 20.60
N ILE A 674 -42.36 -71.15 20.14
CA ILE A 674 -41.25 -70.23 19.84
C ILE A 674 -40.73 -69.58 21.12
N ASN A 675 -39.44 -69.77 21.43
CA ASN A 675 -38.77 -69.05 22.50
C ASN A 675 -38.34 -67.65 22.03
N TRP A 676 -39.22 -66.67 22.18
CA TRP A 676 -38.96 -65.27 21.85
C TRP A 676 -37.95 -64.57 22.77
N LEU A 677 -37.52 -65.15 23.90
CA LEU A 677 -36.50 -64.53 24.76
C LEU A 677 -35.14 -64.44 24.05
N THR A 678 -34.70 -65.52 23.39
CA THR A 678 -33.37 -65.57 22.76
C THR A 678 -33.20 -64.55 21.62
N PRO A 679 -34.15 -64.42 20.66
CA PRO A 679 -34.09 -63.43 19.60
C PRO A 679 -34.18 -62.00 20.13
N ARG A 680 -35.06 -61.73 21.11
CA ARG A 680 -35.19 -60.39 21.72
C ARG A 680 -33.91 -59.97 22.44
N GLN A 681 -33.29 -60.88 23.19
CA GLN A 681 -32.02 -60.61 23.86
C GLN A 681 -30.88 -60.39 22.85
N ALA A 682 -30.86 -61.16 21.75
CA ALA A 682 -29.89 -60.97 20.67
C ALA A 682 -30.01 -59.58 20.03
N VAL A 683 -31.23 -59.14 19.68
CA VAL A 683 -31.49 -57.80 19.13
C VAL A 683 -31.15 -56.71 20.15
N LEU A 684 -31.56 -56.88 21.41
CA LEU A 684 -31.28 -55.91 22.48
C LEU A 684 -29.77 -55.72 22.70
N ASN A 685 -29.00 -56.82 22.75
CA ASN A 685 -27.55 -56.76 22.92
C ASN A 685 -26.81 -56.18 21.71
N ALA A 686 -27.31 -56.45 20.51
CA ALA A 686 -26.74 -55.91 19.28
C ALA A 686 -26.96 -54.39 19.21
N VAL A 687 -28.21 -53.95 19.41
CA VAL A 687 -28.65 -52.59 19.12
C VAL A 687 -28.53 -51.63 20.31
N SER A 688 -28.49 -52.12 21.55
CA SER A 688 -28.45 -51.26 22.75
C SER A 688 -27.28 -51.53 23.70
N HIS A 689 -26.98 -50.56 24.57
CA HIS A 689 -25.99 -50.70 25.64
C HIS A 689 -26.53 -51.57 26.78
N GLN A 690 -25.77 -52.61 27.16
CA GLN A 690 -26.21 -53.64 28.11
C GLN A 690 -26.65 -53.10 29.48
N LYS A 691 -26.06 -51.99 29.94
CA LYS A 691 -26.32 -51.42 31.28
C LYS A 691 -27.41 -50.32 31.29
N TYR A 692 -27.56 -49.58 30.19
CA TYR A 692 -28.38 -48.35 30.18
C TYR A 692 -29.51 -48.38 29.15
N GLY A 693 -29.59 -49.40 28.27
CA GLY A 693 -30.63 -49.49 27.24
C GLY A 693 -30.56 -48.38 26.18
N LEU A 694 -29.41 -47.70 26.06
CA LEU A 694 -29.17 -46.67 25.06
C LEU A 694 -28.98 -47.28 23.67
N VAL A 695 -29.58 -46.72 22.62
CA VAL A 695 -29.48 -47.26 21.25
C VAL A 695 -28.13 -46.83 20.66
N LYS A 696 -27.32 -47.79 20.20
CA LYS A 696 -25.99 -47.52 19.64
C LYS A 696 -26.09 -46.79 18.29
N PRO A 697 -25.16 -45.86 17.98
CA PRO A 697 -25.07 -45.23 16.67
C PRO A 697 -24.62 -46.24 15.60
N ASP A 698 -24.94 -45.97 14.34
CA ASP A 698 -24.48 -46.69 13.13
C ASP A 698 -24.81 -48.18 13.01
N VAL A 699 -25.76 -48.68 13.82
CA VAL A 699 -26.25 -50.07 13.69
C VAL A 699 -27.41 -50.10 12.68
N ASN A 700 -27.30 -50.97 11.66
CA ASN A 700 -28.45 -51.26 10.79
C ASN A 700 -29.47 -52.11 11.56
N ILE A 701 -30.41 -51.42 12.22
CA ILE A 701 -31.46 -52.00 13.07
C ILE A 701 -32.22 -53.10 12.31
N THR A 702 -32.59 -52.85 11.05
CA THR A 702 -33.34 -53.81 10.23
C THR A 702 -32.55 -55.08 9.92
N ASP A 703 -31.25 -54.98 9.66
CA ASP A 703 -30.42 -56.16 9.36
C ASP A 703 -30.18 -57.03 10.60
N GLU A 704 -29.95 -56.41 11.76
CA GLU A 704 -29.75 -57.14 13.01
C GLU A 704 -31.02 -57.86 13.48
N ILE A 705 -32.19 -57.24 13.28
CA ILE A 705 -33.48 -57.90 13.51
C ILE A 705 -33.67 -59.08 12.54
N ASN A 706 -33.39 -58.89 11.25
CA ASN A 706 -33.51 -59.94 10.24
C ASN A 706 -32.58 -61.12 10.52
N LYS A 707 -31.35 -60.88 10.99
CA LYS A 707 -30.41 -61.93 11.42
C LYS A 707 -30.96 -62.71 12.61
N ALA A 708 -31.54 -62.03 13.61
CA ALA A 708 -32.07 -62.67 14.81
C ALA A 708 -33.34 -63.51 14.54
N ILE A 709 -34.14 -63.14 13.54
CA ILE A 709 -35.39 -63.83 13.17
C ILE A 709 -35.16 -64.92 12.11
N LYS A 710 -34.02 -64.93 11.41
CA LYS A 710 -33.70 -65.86 10.31
C LYS A 710 -33.81 -67.34 10.68
N SER A 711 -33.51 -67.70 11.92
CA SER A 711 -33.55 -69.08 12.44
C SER A 711 -34.95 -69.58 12.82
N ILE A 712 -35.98 -68.71 12.80
CA ILE A 712 -37.35 -69.04 13.20
C ILE A 712 -38.18 -69.41 11.96
N LEU A 713 -38.88 -70.54 12.00
CA LEU A 713 -39.77 -71.02 10.93
C LEU A 713 -41.12 -70.29 10.96
N LEU A 714 -41.15 -69.06 10.48
CA LEU A 714 -42.35 -68.22 10.29
C LEU A 714 -42.52 -67.85 8.81
N ASP A 715 -43.77 -67.57 8.43
CA ASP A 715 -44.13 -67.06 7.11
C ASP A 715 -43.48 -65.68 6.84
N ASP A 716 -42.99 -65.44 5.62
CA ASP A 716 -42.14 -64.27 5.32
C ASP A 716 -42.86 -62.94 5.57
N LYS A 717 -44.19 -62.90 5.39
CA LYS A 717 -45.02 -61.74 5.72
C LYS A 717 -45.07 -61.42 7.22
N VAL A 718 -45.06 -62.45 8.07
CA VAL A 718 -45.10 -62.30 9.54
C VAL A 718 -43.73 -61.83 10.04
N LYS A 719 -42.64 -62.35 9.47
CA LYS A 719 -41.28 -61.89 9.77
C LYS A 719 -41.08 -60.41 9.42
N LEU A 720 -41.57 -59.97 8.26
CA LEU A 720 -41.54 -58.56 7.86
C LEU A 720 -42.33 -57.66 8.82
N SER A 721 -43.54 -58.08 9.21
CA SER A 721 -44.38 -57.32 10.15
C SER A 721 -43.73 -57.16 11.54
N ILE A 722 -43.09 -58.21 12.06
CA ILE A 722 -42.34 -58.15 13.34
C ILE A 722 -41.12 -57.24 13.20
N ALA A 723 -40.39 -57.33 12.08
CA ALA A 723 -39.23 -56.49 11.83
C ALA A 723 -39.60 -55.01 11.75
N GLU A 724 -40.70 -54.65 11.08
CA GLU A 724 -41.22 -53.28 11.01
C GLU A 724 -41.63 -52.75 12.39
N GLN A 725 -42.32 -53.55 13.21
CA GLN A 725 -42.73 -53.16 14.56
C GLN A 725 -41.53 -52.94 15.51
N TRP A 726 -40.57 -53.88 15.52
CA TRP A 726 -39.37 -53.74 16.34
C TRP A 726 -38.51 -52.57 15.87
N THR A 727 -38.42 -52.34 14.57
CA THR A 727 -37.73 -51.16 14.02
C THR A 727 -38.41 -49.88 14.48
N ALA A 728 -39.75 -49.79 14.44
CA ALA A 728 -40.48 -48.61 14.89
C ALA A 728 -40.26 -48.30 16.39
N ILE A 729 -40.24 -49.32 17.26
CA ILE A 729 -40.00 -49.15 18.70
C ILE A 729 -38.56 -48.66 18.95
N ILE A 730 -37.58 -49.22 18.25
CA ILE A 730 -36.17 -48.84 18.39
C ILE A 730 -35.95 -47.42 17.85
N THR A 731 -36.51 -47.06 16.69
CA THR A 731 -36.37 -45.71 16.12
C THR A 731 -37.10 -44.66 16.95
N GLN A 732 -38.23 -45.00 17.58
CA GLN A 732 -38.90 -44.14 18.55
C GLN A 732 -38.00 -43.89 19.76
N THR A 733 -37.39 -44.95 20.32
CA THR A 733 -36.47 -44.84 21.45
C THR A 733 -35.22 -44.01 21.10
N GLN A 734 -34.68 -44.18 19.89
CA GLN A 734 -33.55 -43.39 19.39
C GLN A 734 -33.93 -41.91 19.19
N SER A 735 -35.11 -41.63 18.66
CA SER A 735 -35.62 -40.26 18.49
C SER A 735 -35.78 -39.56 19.84
N ALA A 736 -36.20 -40.31 20.85
CA ALA A 736 -36.45 -39.81 22.18
C ALA A 736 -35.12 -39.55 22.96
N GLN A 737 -34.13 -40.43 22.80
CA GLN A 737 -32.73 -40.17 23.24
C GLN A 737 -32.13 -38.91 22.62
N ASN A 738 -32.37 -38.69 21.33
CA ASN A 738 -31.97 -37.46 20.65
C ASN A 738 -32.71 -36.24 21.23
N ALA A 739 -34.01 -36.33 21.49
CA ALA A 739 -34.79 -35.24 22.08
C ALA A 739 -34.31 -34.85 23.50
N ILE A 740 -33.94 -35.83 24.33
CA ILE A 740 -33.34 -35.57 25.66
C ILE A 740 -32.01 -34.83 25.50
N SER A 741 -31.10 -35.37 24.68
CA SER A 741 -29.78 -34.75 24.47
C SER A 741 -29.92 -33.33 23.93
N ALA A 742 -30.80 -33.13 22.96
CA ALA A 742 -31.06 -31.85 22.34
C ALA A 742 -31.65 -30.84 23.33
N SER A 743 -32.65 -31.23 24.14
CA SER A 743 -33.29 -30.33 25.12
C SER A 743 -32.35 -29.93 26.26
N MET A 744 -31.56 -30.88 26.77
CA MET A 744 -30.59 -30.62 27.84
C MET A 744 -29.49 -29.67 27.38
N LEU A 745 -28.90 -29.91 26.20
CA LEU A 745 -27.86 -29.06 25.65
C LEU A 745 -28.41 -27.69 25.20
N ALA A 746 -29.62 -27.65 24.62
CA ALA A 746 -30.27 -26.39 24.28
C ALA A 746 -30.49 -25.50 25.51
N ASN A 747 -30.94 -26.09 26.63
CA ASN A 747 -31.13 -25.37 27.88
C ASN A 747 -29.79 -24.90 28.47
N ALA A 748 -28.79 -25.78 28.52
CA ALA A 748 -27.48 -25.45 29.09
C ALA A 748 -26.76 -24.34 28.34
N PHE A 749 -26.83 -24.33 27.01
CA PHE A 749 -26.09 -23.40 26.16
C PHE A 749 -26.96 -22.29 25.55
N GLN A 750 -28.26 -22.23 25.87
CA GLN A 750 -29.22 -21.28 25.31
C GLN A 750 -29.21 -21.29 23.78
N LEU A 751 -29.46 -22.45 23.19
CA LEU A 751 -29.53 -22.66 21.74
C LEU A 751 -30.95 -22.97 21.30
N SER A 752 -31.31 -22.60 20.06
CA SER A 752 -32.52 -23.11 19.44
C SER A 752 -32.34 -24.58 19.00
N GLN A 753 -33.41 -25.36 19.05
CA GLN A 753 -33.45 -26.64 18.35
C GLN A 753 -33.40 -26.35 16.83
N PRO A 754 -32.57 -27.01 16.00
CA PRO A 754 -31.88 -28.31 16.19
C PRO A 754 -30.34 -28.23 16.40
N PHE A 755 -29.77 -27.06 16.72
CA PHE A 755 -28.30 -26.87 16.82
C PHE A 755 -27.56 -27.90 17.70
N PRO A 756 -28.06 -28.31 18.89
CA PRO A 756 -27.24 -29.14 19.78
C PRO A 756 -26.87 -30.51 19.22
N LEU A 757 -27.79 -31.17 18.50
CA LEU A 757 -27.52 -32.47 17.88
C LEU A 757 -26.56 -32.34 16.71
N PHE A 758 -26.68 -31.27 15.94
CA PHE A 758 -25.78 -30.99 14.84
C PHE A 758 -24.34 -30.81 15.33
N ILE A 759 -24.16 -30.00 16.39
CA ILE A 759 -22.83 -29.70 16.94
C ILE A 759 -22.20 -30.97 17.55
N LEU A 760 -22.99 -31.82 18.21
CA LEU A 760 -22.51 -33.13 18.71
C LEU A 760 -21.92 -33.95 17.56
N ASN A 761 -22.67 -34.11 16.47
CA ASN A 761 -22.21 -34.85 15.29
C ASN A 761 -20.96 -34.20 14.67
N TRP A 762 -20.92 -32.86 14.63
CA TRP A 762 -19.79 -32.12 14.06
C TRP A 762 -18.49 -32.29 14.87
N ILE A 763 -18.58 -32.42 16.19
CA ILE A 763 -17.44 -32.74 17.07
C ILE A 763 -17.02 -34.22 16.93
N GLY A 764 -17.80 -35.03 16.21
CA GLY A 764 -17.58 -36.47 16.08
C GLY A 764 -18.10 -37.28 17.26
N SER A 765 -19.09 -36.73 17.99
CA SER A 765 -19.79 -37.42 19.07
C SER A 765 -21.25 -37.67 18.70
N SER A 766 -21.92 -38.53 19.46
CA SER A 766 -23.34 -38.83 19.27
C SER A 766 -24.13 -38.58 20.56
N SER A 767 -25.45 -38.44 20.45
CA SER A 767 -26.36 -38.44 21.61
C SER A 767 -26.11 -39.65 22.53
N TYR A 768 -25.79 -40.81 21.92
CA TYR A 768 -25.45 -42.03 22.64
C TYR A 768 -24.18 -41.84 23.50
N ASP A 769 -23.08 -41.34 22.91
CA ASP A 769 -21.82 -41.18 23.64
C ASP A 769 -21.94 -40.13 24.75
N PHE A 770 -22.66 -39.04 24.48
CA PHE A 770 -22.93 -37.99 25.46
C PHE A 770 -23.72 -38.54 26.66
N LEU A 771 -24.83 -39.26 26.40
CA LEU A 771 -25.67 -39.83 27.45
C LEU A 771 -24.95 -40.95 28.21
N LEU A 772 -24.21 -41.82 27.50
CA LEU A 772 -23.44 -42.90 28.11
C LEU A 772 -22.43 -42.33 29.12
N LYS A 773 -21.60 -41.38 28.71
CA LYS A 773 -20.61 -40.73 29.58
C LYS A 773 -21.29 -40.00 30.75
N SER A 774 -22.40 -39.31 30.49
CA SER A 774 -23.15 -38.61 31.54
C SER A 774 -23.75 -39.57 32.59
N PHE A 775 -24.29 -40.71 32.15
CA PHE A 775 -24.88 -41.72 33.04
C PHE A 775 -23.84 -42.50 33.82
N GLU A 776 -22.68 -42.80 33.23
CA GLU A 776 -21.56 -43.41 33.94
C GLU A 776 -21.04 -42.51 35.07
N LEU A 777 -20.96 -41.21 34.82
CA LEU A 777 -20.59 -40.23 35.84
C LEU A 777 -21.68 -40.16 36.92
N PHE A 778 -22.95 -40.04 36.54
CA PHE A 778 -24.07 -39.99 37.50
C PHE A 778 -24.14 -41.19 38.46
N ASP A 779 -23.76 -42.40 38.01
CA ASP A 779 -23.72 -43.60 38.86
C ASP A 779 -22.69 -43.52 40.00
N ASN A 780 -21.76 -42.57 39.93
CA ASN A 780 -20.72 -42.40 40.91
C ASN A 780 -21.25 -41.62 42.13
N LYS A 781 -21.54 -42.34 43.22
CA LYS A 781 -22.27 -41.83 44.41
C LYS A 781 -21.65 -40.60 45.11
N ASN A 782 -20.38 -40.28 44.83
CA ASN A 782 -19.65 -39.13 45.37
C ASN A 782 -19.02 -38.30 44.23
N LEU A 783 -19.83 -37.81 43.28
CA LEU A 783 -19.32 -36.98 42.18
C LEU A 783 -18.74 -35.66 42.72
N GLN A 784 -17.43 -35.52 42.66
CA GLN A 784 -16.69 -34.29 42.95
C GLN A 784 -16.07 -33.76 41.65
N PRO A 785 -15.73 -32.46 41.56
CA PRO A 785 -15.21 -31.86 40.33
C PRO A 785 -13.95 -32.56 39.79
N GLU A 786 -13.12 -33.11 40.68
CA GLU A 786 -11.88 -33.81 40.34
C GLU A 786 -12.10 -35.22 39.76
N VAL A 787 -13.31 -35.77 39.92
CA VAL A 787 -13.68 -37.14 39.48
C VAL A 787 -14.24 -37.15 38.06
N ILE A 788 -14.54 -35.98 37.49
CA ILE A 788 -15.01 -35.87 36.11
C ILE A 788 -13.88 -36.29 35.17
N GLY A 789 -14.12 -37.33 34.36
CA GLY A 789 -13.15 -37.82 33.39
C GLY A 789 -12.79 -36.76 32.35
N GLN A 790 -11.51 -36.72 31.95
CA GLN A 790 -11.01 -35.78 30.94
C GLN A 790 -11.78 -35.87 29.62
N ASP A 791 -12.19 -37.08 29.22
CA ASP A 791 -12.96 -37.30 27.98
C ASP A 791 -14.34 -36.61 27.97
N TYR A 792 -14.92 -36.35 29.13
CA TYR A 792 -16.17 -35.59 29.26
C TYR A 792 -15.90 -34.09 29.26
N LEU A 793 -14.84 -33.65 29.94
CA LEU A 793 -14.42 -32.24 29.96
C LEU A 793 -14.02 -31.76 28.56
N ILE A 794 -13.30 -32.59 27.80
CA ILE A 794 -12.95 -32.36 26.39
C ILE A 794 -14.20 -32.15 25.55
N LEU A 795 -15.19 -33.03 25.67
CA LEU A 795 -16.45 -32.92 24.93
C LEU A 795 -17.21 -31.63 25.28
N MET A 796 -17.31 -31.29 26.56
CA MET A 796 -17.98 -30.06 27.01
C MET A 796 -17.24 -28.78 26.58
N TYR A 797 -15.91 -28.82 26.58
CA TYR A 797 -15.09 -27.71 26.09
C TYR A 797 -15.25 -27.51 24.58
N ASP A 798 -15.15 -28.58 23.79
CA ASP A 798 -15.37 -28.51 22.35
C ASP A 798 -16.79 -28.04 22.01
N LEU A 799 -17.81 -28.53 22.73
CA LEU A 799 -19.17 -28.01 22.60
C LEU A 799 -19.21 -26.50 22.80
N SER A 800 -18.64 -26.00 23.90
CA SER A 800 -18.61 -24.57 24.19
C SER A 800 -17.87 -23.74 23.12
N ARG A 801 -16.78 -24.29 22.58
CA ARG A 801 -15.95 -23.67 21.53
C ARG A 801 -16.72 -23.51 20.23
N TYR A 802 -17.30 -24.60 19.72
CA TYR A 802 -18.07 -24.60 18.48
C TYR A 802 -19.32 -23.73 18.59
N ILE A 803 -20.01 -23.77 19.74
CA ILE A 803 -21.16 -22.90 20.03
C ILE A 803 -20.76 -21.43 19.99
N SER A 804 -19.61 -21.09 20.56
CA SER A 804 -19.13 -19.72 20.58
C SER A 804 -18.85 -19.21 19.16
N VAL A 805 -18.28 -20.04 18.28
CA VAL A 805 -18.08 -19.72 16.85
C VAL A 805 -19.42 -19.49 16.15
N ILE A 806 -20.40 -20.39 16.33
CA ILE A 806 -21.73 -20.27 15.71
C ILE A 806 -22.43 -18.99 16.15
N LYS A 807 -22.41 -18.66 17.45
CA LYS A 807 -23.04 -17.44 17.98
C LYS A 807 -22.35 -16.18 17.46
N THR A 808 -21.02 -16.22 17.35
CA THR A 808 -20.21 -15.08 16.89
C THR A 808 -20.50 -14.72 15.44
N PHE A 809 -20.54 -15.71 14.55
CA PHE A 809 -20.79 -15.48 13.12
C PHE A 809 -22.26 -15.62 12.72
N GLN A 810 -23.16 -15.86 13.68
CA GLN A 810 -24.60 -16.02 13.47
C GLN A 810 -24.94 -17.09 12.41
N LEU A 811 -24.25 -18.23 12.46
CA LEU A 811 -24.38 -19.29 11.47
C LEU A 811 -25.72 -20.03 11.62
N SER A 812 -26.38 -20.35 10.50
CA SER A 812 -27.61 -21.14 10.49
C SER A 812 -27.33 -22.64 10.50
N THR A 813 -28.34 -23.44 10.84
CA THR A 813 -28.25 -24.90 10.75
C THR A 813 -28.19 -25.42 9.32
N VAL A 814 -28.77 -24.69 8.36
CA VAL A 814 -28.80 -25.11 6.95
C VAL A 814 -27.43 -24.92 6.30
N MET A 815 -26.78 -23.78 6.57
CA MET A 815 -25.41 -23.56 6.13
C MET A 815 -24.46 -24.60 6.72
N LEU A 816 -24.59 -24.87 8.03
CA LEU A 816 -23.75 -25.86 8.71
C LEU A 816 -23.95 -27.27 8.15
N SER A 817 -25.18 -27.68 7.80
CA SER A 817 -25.40 -28.99 7.16
C SER A 817 -24.70 -29.09 5.82
N HIS A 818 -24.79 -28.05 4.98
CA HIS A 818 -24.04 -28.01 3.72
C HIS A 818 -22.52 -28.01 3.94
N PHE A 819 -22.02 -27.31 4.96
CA PHE A 819 -20.59 -27.33 5.30
C PHE A 819 -20.11 -28.71 5.77
N SER A 820 -20.93 -29.44 6.51
CA SER A 820 -20.59 -30.80 6.97
C SER A 820 -20.57 -31.82 5.84
N GLU A 821 -21.42 -31.66 4.82
CA GLU A 821 -21.48 -32.54 3.65
C GLU A 821 -20.40 -32.18 2.62
N HIS A 822 -20.19 -30.88 2.39
CA HIS A 822 -19.36 -30.32 1.33
C HIS A 822 -18.45 -29.18 1.83
N PRO A 823 -17.46 -29.46 2.70
CA PRO A 823 -16.52 -28.44 3.18
C PRO A 823 -15.74 -27.76 2.03
N GLU A 824 -15.55 -28.46 0.91
CA GLU A 824 -14.87 -27.96 -0.28
C GLU A 824 -15.59 -26.77 -0.92
N TRP A 825 -16.92 -26.66 -0.83
CA TRP A 825 -17.68 -25.51 -1.35
C TRP A 825 -17.33 -24.22 -0.61
N PHE A 826 -16.91 -24.33 0.64
CA PHE A 826 -16.48 -23.20 1.48
C PHE A 826 -14.97 -22.93 1.39
N GLY A 827 -14.25 -23.64 0.51
CA GLY A 827 -12.79 -23.51 0.37
C GLY A 827 -12.01 -24.18 1.51
N CYS A 828 -12.63 -25.10 2.26
CA CYS A 828 -12.03 -25.81 3.39
C CYS A 828 -11.74 -27.26 3.03
N GLN A 829 -10.67 -27.84 3.59
CA GLN A 829 -10.31 -29.25 3.37
C GLN A 829 -10.92 -30.19 4.41
N SER A 830 -11.27 -29.66 5.58
CA SER A 830 -11.83 -30.41 6.68
C SER A 830 -12.92 -29.60 7.37
N THR A 831 -13.76 -30.30 8.12
CA THR A 831 -14.82 -29.69 8.94
C THR A 831 -14.31 -29.24 10.31
N GLN A 832 -13.07 -29.58 10.69
CA GLN A 832 -12.50 -29.19 11.99
C GLN A 832 -12.28 -27.68 12.07
N LEU A 833 -12.56 -27.08 13.23
CA LEU A 833 -12.24 -25.68 13.47
C LEU A 833 -10.76 -25.41 13.29
N SER A 834 -10.47 -24.62 12.28
CA SER A 834 -9.15 -24.14 11.93
C SER A 834 -9.23 -22.67 11.57
N LEU A 835 -8.07 -22.03 11.46
CA LEU A 835 -7.95 -20.62 11.14
C LEU A 835 -8.68 -20.24 9.84
N SER A 836 -8.59 -21.10 8.81
CA SER A 836 -9.29 -20.91 7.54
C SER A 836 -10.81 -21.04 7.69
N VAL A 837 -11.29 -22.05 8.42
CA VAL A 837 -12.73 -22.26 8.64
C VAL A 837 -13.36 -21.06 9.35
N ILE A 838 -12.72 -20.54 10.40
CA ILE A 838 -13.20 -19.36 11.13
C ILE A 838 -13.23 -18.13 10.22
N TYR A 839 -12.17 -17.91 9.43
CA TYR A 839 -12.12 -16.81 8.48
C TYR A 839 -13.26 -16.91 7.45
N TYR A 840 -13.46 -18.08 6.83
CA TYR A 840 -14.52 -18.23 5.83
C TYR A 840 -15.92 -18.16 6.41
N PHE A 841 -16.14 -18.54 7.67
CA PHE A 841 -17.40 -18.25 8.36
C PHE A 841 -17.66 -16.76 8.52
N SER A 842 -16.62 -15.96 8.80
CA SER A 842 -16.76 -14.50 8.80
C SER A 842 -17.14 -13.97 7.41
N ARG A 843 -16.50 -14.47 6.35
CA ARG A 843 -16.78 -14.04 4.97
C ARG A 843 -18.15 -14.50 4.48
N TYR A 844 -18.62 -15.67 4.90
CA TYR A 844 -19.99 -16.12 4.64
C TYR A 844 -21.02 -15.15 5.25
N ARG A 845 -20.80 -14.75 6.51
CA ARG A 845 -21.65 -13.75 7.18
C ARG A 845 -21.65 -12.42 6.41
N ASP A 846 -20.48 -11.98 5.95
CA ASP A 846 -20.36 -10.72 5.21
C ASP A 846 -21.06 -10.81 3.83
N TRP A 847 -20.99 -11.96 3.16
CA TRP A 847 -21.75 -12.20 1.93
C TRP A 847 -23.27 -12.22 2.18
N MET A 848 -23.69 -12.82 3.30
CA MET A 848 -25.08 -12.81 3.73
C MET A 848 -25.60 -11.39 4.03
N GLN A 849 -24.76 -10.51 4.57
CA GLN A 849 -25.11 -9.10 4.78
C GLN A 849 -25.25 -8.34 3.46
N LEU A 850 -24.39 -8.62 2.47
CA LEU A 850 -24.52 -8.04 1.13
C LEU A 850 -25.81 -8.48 0.42
N ALA A 851 -26.19 -9.76 0.57
CA ALA A 851 -27.39 -10.32 -0.03
C ALA A 851 -28.68 -10.01 0.77
N ALA A 852 -28.59 -9.30 1.91
CA ALA A 852 -29.72 -9.09 2.82
C ALA A 852 -30.89 -8.29 2.22
N SER A 853 -30.66 -7.54 1.13
CA SER A 853 -31.72 -6.87 0.39
C SER A 853 -32.64 -7.82 -0.38
N LEU A 854 -32.27 -9.10 -0.52
CA LEU A 854 -33.00 -10.11 -1.26
C LEU A 854 -33.88 -10.94 -0.33
N ASP A 855 -35.10 -11.23 -0.77
CA ASP A 855 -35.96 -12.21 -0.10
C ASP A 855 -35.33 -13.61 -0.16
N ASN A 856 -35.31 -14.30 0.98
CA ASN A 856 -34.71 -15.64 1.16
C ASN A 856 -33.23 -15.70 0.71
N ALA A 857 -32.44 -14.69 1.07
CA ALA A 857 -31.02 -14.57 0.72
C ALA A 857 -30.20 -15.85 0.96
N GLU A 858 -30.39 -16.49 2.12
CA GLU A 858 -29.63 -17.69 2.50
C GLU A 858 -29.86 -18.88 1.56
N ASP A 859 -31.13 -19.12 1.21
CA ASP A 859 -31.51 -20.17 0.27
C ASP A 859 -30.94 -19.89 -1.13
N LYS A 860 -30.98 -18.63 -1.58
CA LYS A 860 -30.38 -18.25 -2.88
C LYS A 860 -28.85 -18.45 -2.89
N VAL A 861 -28.16 -18.08 -1.82
CA VAL A 861 -26.70 -18.24 -1.66
C VAL A 861 -26.31 -19.72 -1.68
N LEU A 862 -26.96 -20.55 -0.88
CA LEU A 862 -26.66 -21.99 -0.81
C LEU A 862 -27.04 -22.71 -2.11
N ARG A 863 -28.17 -22.33 -2.71
CA ARG A 863 -28.58 -22.84 -4.02
C ARG A 863 -27.59 -22.46 -5.12
N TYR A 864 -27.01 -21.27 -5.07
CA TYR A 864 -25.94 -20.90 -6.01
C TYR A 864 -24.74 -21.84 -5.88
N LEU A 865 -24.24 -22.07 -4.64
CA LEU A 865 -23.13 -22.99 -4.41
C LEU A 865 -23.44 -24.41 -4.88
N GLN A 866 -24.67 -24.88 -4.64
CA GLN A 866 -25.13 -26.19 -5.12
C GLN A 866 -25.13 -26.25 -6.66
N LEU A 867 -25.72 -25.25 -7.33
CA LEU A 867 -25.84 -25.21 -8.80
C LEU A 867 -24.48 -25.19 -9.51
N VAL A 868 -23.49 -24.50 -8.94
CA VAL A 868 -22.16 -24.36 -9.54
C VAL A 868 -21.30 -25.62 -9.32
N ASN A 869 -21.53 -26.35 -8.23
CA ASN A 869 -20.75 -27.55 -7.91
C ASN A 869 -21.39 -28.86 -8.38
N THR A 870 -22.69 -28.88 -8.72
CA THR A 870 -23.31 -30.05 -9.37
C THR A 870 -22.93 -30.12 -10.86
N ASP A 871 -22.12 -31.13 -11.23
CA ASP A 871 -21.71 -31.41 -12.61
C ASP A 871 -22.88 -31.94 -13.47
N GLY A 872 -23.76 -31.04 -13.89
CA GLY A 872 -24.80 -31.26 -14.91
C GLY A 872 -24.60 -30.32 -16.09
N GLN A 873 -24.20 -30.84 -17.24
CA GLN A 873 -23.80 -30.12 -18.46
C GLN A 873 -24.87 -29.23 -19.16
N ASN A 874 -25.89 -28.70 -18.48
CA ASN A 874 -26.92 -27.86 -19.10
C ASN A 874 -27.39 -26.69 -18.21
N ASN A 875 -26.57 -26.20 -17.28
CA ASN A 875 -26.89 -24.94 -16.63
C ASN A 875 -26.43 -23.79 -17.55
N ASP A 876 -27.39 -22.98 -18.00
CA ASP A 876 -27.13 -21.77 -18.77
C ASP A 876 -26.20 -20.84 -17.97
N LYS A 877 -24.91 -20.81 -18.33
CA LYS A 877 -23.87 -20.07 -17.61
C LYS A 877 -24.23 -18.59 -17.47
N ALA A 878 -24.91 -18.03 -18.47
CA ALA A 878 -25.40 -16.65 -18.42
C ALA A 878 -26.44 -16.46 -17.30
N SER A 879 -27.28 -17.46 -17.05
CA SER A 879 -28.24 -17.44 -15.96
C SER A 879 -27.57 -17.55 -14.58
N ILE A 880 -26.50 -18.34 -14.44
CA ILE A 880 -25.73 -18.40 -13.19
C ILE A 880 -25.03 -17.06 -12.89
N VAL A 881 -24.41 -16.45 -13.90
CA VAL A 881 -23.79 -15.12 -13.74
C VAL A 881 -24.82 -14.07 -13.33
N LYS A 882 -26.04 -14.12 -13.88
CA LYS A 882 -27.15 -13.24 -13.45
C LYS A 882 -27.52 -13.44 -11.98
N ILE A 883 -27.60 -14.69 -11.51
CA ILE A 883 -27.86 -14.99 -10.10
C ILE A 883 -26.74 -14.40 -9.23
N LEU A 884 -25.48 -14.60 -9.61
CA LEU A 884 -24.34 -14.03 -8.87
C LEU A 884 -24.35 -12.50 -8.87
N THR A 885 -24.73 -11.89 -9.99
CA THR A 885 -24.88 -10.43 -10.15
C THR A 885 -25.93 -9.88 -9.18
N GLU A 886 -27.06 -10.57 -9.04
CA GLU A 886 -28.11 -10.23 -8.07
C GLU A 886 -27.61 -10.40 -6.62
N LEU A 887 -26.93 -11.51 -6.31
CA LEU A 887 -26.40 -11.81 -4.98
C LEU A 887 -25.32 -10.82 -4.51
N LEU A 888 -24.48 -10.34 -5.43
CA LEU A 888 -23.44 -9.35 -5.12
C LEU A 888 -23.95 -7.90 -5.22
N SER A 889 -25.17 -7.68 -5.74
CA SER A 889 -25.68 -6.34 -6.10
C SER A 889 -24.66 -5.56 -6.94
N TRP A 890 -24.18 -6.18 -8.02
CA TRP A 890 -23.10 -5.64 -8.86
C TRP A 890 -23.48 -5.61 -10.34
N GLN A 891 -22.65 -5.07 -11.24
CA GLN A 891 -22.93 -5.02 -12.68
C GLN A 891 -22.47 -6.32 -13.37
N ASN A 892 -23.25 -6.82 -14.34
CA ASN A 892 -22.96 -8.10 -15.01
C ASN A 892 -21.59 -8.10 -15.71
N ASP A 893 -21.27 -7.02 -16.42
CA ASP A 893 -19.99 -6.89 -17.14
C ASP A 893 -18.78 -6.89 -16.18
N GLU A 894 -18.94 -6.29 -15.00
CA GLU A 894 -17.90 -6.23 -13.97
C GLU A 894 -17.67 -7.59 -13.31
N VAL A 895 -18.76 -8.32 -13.04
CA VAL A 895 -18.74 -9.70 -12.53
C VAL A 895 -18.01 -10.63 -13.51
N LEU A 896 -18.25 -10.49 -14.81
CA LEU A 896 -17.57 -11.28 -15.85
C LEU A 896 -16.06 -11.01 -15.88
N LEU A 897 -15.63 -9.74 -15.77
CA LEU A 897 -14.22 -9.37 -15.69
C LEU A 897 -13.56 -9.86 -14.39
N ALA A 898 -14.26 -9.82 -13.26
CA ALA A 898 -13.76 -10.36 -12.01
C ALA A 898 -13.57 -11.88 -12.08
N ASN A 899 -14.53 -12.61 -12.69
CA ASN A 899 -14.43 -14.05 -12.89
C ASN A 899 -13.21 -14.43 -13.74
N SER A 900 -12.95 -13.70 -14.82
CA SER A 900 -11.81 -13.97 -15.70
C SER A 900 -10.48 -13.75 -14.98
N TYR A 901 -10.38 -12.74 -14.11
CA TYR A 901 -9.20 -12.51 -13.27
C TYR A 901 -8.96 -13.66 -12.30
N ILE A 902 -10.00 -14.14 -11.59
CA ILE A 902 -9.86 -15.15 -10.55
C ILE A 902 -9.46 -16.50 -11.15
N ILE A 903 -10.21 -17.00 -12.14
CA ILE A 903 -10.09 -18.37 -12.66
C ILE A 903 -9.15 -18.46 -13.88
N GLY A 904 -8.81 -17.32 -14.49
CA GLY A 904 -7.93 -17.25 -15.67
C GLY A 904 -8.58 -17.65 -17.00
N LYS A 905 -9.90 -17.93 -17.02
CA LYS A 905 -10.70 -18.18 -18.22
C LYS A 905 -12.05 -17.48 -18.11
N GLU A 906 -12.47 -16.79 -19.16
CA GLU A 906 -13.74 -16.03 -19.21
C GLU A 906 -14.98 -16.92 -19.06
N ASP A 907 -14.88 -18.20 -19.45
CA ASP A 907 -16.00 -19.16 -19.46
C ASP A 907 -16.27 -19.89 -18.14
N ASN A 908 -15.45 -19.64 -17.11
CA ASN A 908 -15.53 -20.33 -15.82
C ASN A 908 -16.21 -19.46 -14.77
N ILE A 909 -16.96 -20.12 -13.89
CA ILE A 909 -17.74 -19.50 -12.83
C ILE A 909 -17.10 -19.85 -11.49
N VAL A 910 -17.08 -18.87 -10.59
CA VAL A 910 -16.61 -19.00 -9.22
C VAL A 910 -17.43 -20.06 -8.47
N LYS A 911 -16.73 -21.08 -7.96
CA LYS A 911 -17.33 -22.29 -7.37
C LYS A 911 -17.30 -22.32 -5.85
N THR A 912 -16.35 -21.61 -5.25
CA THR A 912 -16.08 -21.70 -3.81
C THR A 912 -16.26 -20.36 -3.11
N LEU A 913 -16.60 -20.40 -1.81
CA LEU A 913 -16.67 -19.18 -0.99
C LEU A 913 -15.34 -18.42 -0.95
N ALA A 914 -14.21 -19.12 -1.02
CA ALA A 914 -12.88 -18.50 -1.07
C ALA A 914 -12.68 -17.63 -2.33
N GLU A 915 -13.21 -18.08 -3.47
CA GLU A 915 -13.20 -17.29 -4.71
C GLU A 915 -14.22 -16.14 -4.66
N ILE A 916 -15.37 -16.34 -4.02
CA ILE A 916 -16.39 -15.28 -3.81
C ILE A 916 -15.85 -14.18 -2.90
N ASP A 917 -15.06 -14.53 -1.89
CA ASP A 917 -14.35 -13.56 -1.05
C ASP A 917 -13.47 -12.62 -1.88
N ILE A 918 -12.73 -13.15 -2.86
CA ILE A 918 -11.94 -12.31 -3.78
C ILE A 918 -12.87 -11.37 -4.57
N MET A 919 -14.02 -11.85 -5.06
CA MET A 919 -14.98 -11.00 -5.77
C MET A 919 -15.55 -9.89 -4.89
N MET A 920 -15.90 -10.20 -3.64
CA MET A 920 -16.40 -9.20 -2.70
C MET A 920 -15.34 -8.12 -2.43
N ARG A 921 -14.08 -8.51 -2.25
CA ARG A 921 -12.96 -7.56 -2.09
C ARG A 921 -12.75 -6.70 -3.34
N LEU A 922 -12.76 -7.31 -4.53
CA LEU A 922 -12.64 -6.57 -5.80
C LEU A 922 -13.77 -5.56 -5.98
N LYS A 923 -15.01 -5.94 -5.63
CA LYS A 923 -16.17 -5.05 -5.66
C LYS A 923 -15.96 -3.86 -4.72
N VAL A 924 -15.59 -4.11 -3.46
CA VAL A 924 -15.35 -3.05 -2.46
C VAL A 924 -14.30 -2.06 -2.97
N TRP A 925 -13.17 -2.54 -3.49
CA TRP A 925 -12.13 -1.66 -4.01
C TRP A 925 -12.52 -0.91 -5.29
N SER A 926 -13.33 -1.52 -6.16
CA SER A 926 -13.89 -0.86 -7.34
C SER A 926 -14.81 0.31 -6.94
N GLU A 927 -15.63 0.12 -5.91
CA GLU A 927 -16.52 1.16 -5.36
C GLU A 927 -15.75 2.27 -4.62
N GLU A 928 -14.83 1.91 -3.71
CA GLU A 928 -14.02 2.87 -2.94
C GLU A 928 -13.11 3.73 -3.83
N MET A 929 -12.48 3.11 -4.83
CA MET A 929 -11.65 3.84 -5.80
C MET A 929 -12.47 4.48 -6.92
N ALA A 930 -13.78 4.24 -7.00
CA ALA A 930 -14.64 4.64 -8.12
C ALA A 930 -14.05 4.28 -9.49
N LEU A 931 -13.38 3.12 -9.56
CA LEU A 931 -12.73 2.62 -10.77
C LEU A 931 -13.58 1.50 -11.38
N SER A 932 -13.68 1.49 -12.70
CA SER A 932 -14.20 0.31 -13.41
C SER A 932 -13.32 -0.91 -13.13
N MET A 933 -13.91 -2.10 -13.15
CA MET A 933 -13.14 -3.34 -12.95
C MET A 933 -11.95 -3.49 -13.92
N ARG A 934 -12.09 -3.03 -15.17
CA ARG A 934 -10.97 -3.06 -16.13
C ARG A 934 -9.80 -2.20 -15.66
N SER A 935 -10.08 -0.99 -15.15
CA SER A 935 -9.05 -0.06 -14.65
C SER A 935 -8.42 -0.58 -13.35
N LEU A 936 -9.22 -1.18 -12.46
CA LEU A 936 -8.73 -1.80 -11.24
C LEU A 936 -7.79 -2.96 -11.57
N LEU A 937 -8.18 -3.86 -12.48
CA LEU A 937 -7.32 -4.97 -12.93
C LEU A 937 -6.04 -4.49 -13.62
N ALA A 938 -6.11 -3.43 -14.44
CA ALA A 938 -4.91 -2.83 -15.03
C ALA A 938 -3.94 -2.32 -13.95
N THR A 939 -4.47 -1.76 -12.87
CA THR A 939 -3.68 -1.32 -11.70
C THR A 939 -3.05 -2.51 -10.98
N ILE A 940 -3.84 -3.55 -10.67
CA ILE A 940 -3.37 -4.75 -9.95
C ILE A 940 -2.27 -5.49 -10.72
N ASN A 941 -2.35 -5.49 -12.05
CA ASN A 941 -1.38 -6.18 -12.89
C ASN A 941 -0.04 -5.43 -13.05
N ILE A 942 0.11 -4.24 -12.47
CA ILE A 942 1.39 -3.52 -12.47
C ILE A 942 2.42 -4.31 -11.65
N ASN A 943 3.51 -4.70 -12.30
CA ASN A 943 4.63 -5.42 -11.71
C ASN A 943 5.98 -4.82 -12.16
N ALA A 944 7.08 -5.40 -11.70
CA ALA A 944 8.44 -4.91 -11.98
C ALA A 944 8.83 -4.93 -13.48
N HIS A 945 8.08 -5.67 -14.30
CA HIS A 945 8.29 -5.78 -15.75
C HIS A 945 7.31 -4.94 -16.58
N SER A 946 6.37 -4.24 -15.93
CA SER A 946 5.42 -3.36 -16.63
C SER A 946 6.13 -2.23 -17.37
N SER A 947 5.52 -1.81 -18.48
CA SER A 947 6.01 -0.69 -19.28
C SER A 947 5.58 0.64 -18.65
N TYR A 948 6.26 1.74 -19.04
CA TYR A 948 5.84 3.08 -18.61
C TYR A 948 4.43 3.44 -19.10
N GLU A 949 4.02 2.93 -20.26
CA GLU A 949 2.68 3.17 -20.81
C GLU A 949 1.60 2.56 -19.91
N ASP A 950 1.85 1.39 -19.30
CA ASP A 950 0.90 0.78 -18.36
C ASP A 950 0.66 1.68 -17.13
N TYR A 951 1.74 2.28 -16.59
CA TYR A 951 1.63 3.25 -15.49
C TYR A 951 0.84 4.48 -15.90
N LYS A 952 1.07 5.00 -17.11
CA LYS A 952 0.36 6.17 -17.64
C LYS A 952 -1.14 5.92 -17.77
N GLN A 953 -1.53 4.76 -18.31
CA GLN A 953 -2.94 4.38 -18.41
C GLN A 953 -3.59 4.30 -17.02
N VAL A 954 -2.89 3.72 -16.04
CA VAL A 954 -3.37 3.65 -14.65
C VAL A 954 -3.44 5.03 -13.99
N GLY A 955 -2.43 5.87 -14.16
CA GLY A 955 -2.41 7.24 -13.63
C GLY A 955 -3.55 8.10 -14.18
N ILE A 956 -3.83 8.01 -15.49
CA ILE A 956 -4.95 8.71 -16.13
C ILE A 956 -6.29 8.16 -15.62
N ALA A 957 -6.42 6.84 -15.49
CA ALA A 957 -7.65 6.23 -14.98
C ALA A 957 -7.90 6.56 -13.51
N MET A 958 -6.86 6.69 -12.68
CA MET A 958 -6.99 7.05 -11.27
C MET A 958 -7.33 8.51 -11.07
N ILE A 959 -6.62 9.42 -11.76
CA ILE A 959 -6.84 10.85 -11.59
C ILE A 959 -8.23 11.28 -12.07
N SER A 960 -8.82 10.58 -13.05
CA SER A 960 -10.18 10.85 -13.52
C SER A 960 -11.28 10.51 -12.50
N THR A 961 -10.93 9.83 -11.41
CA THR A 961 -11.84 9.50 -10.30
C THR A 961 -11.87 10.53 -9.18
N LEU A 962 -11.01 11.55 -9.26
CA LEU A 962 -11.03 12.73 -8.40
C LEU A 962 -11.89 13.82 -9.04
#